data_AF-A0A2T6CSV2-F1
#
_entry.id   AF-A0A2T6CSV2-F1
#
_cell.length_a   1.000
_cell.length_b   1.000
_cell.length_c   1.000
_cell.angle_alpha   90.00
_cell.angle_beta   90.00
_cell.angle_gamma   90.00
#
_symmetry.space_group_name_H-M   'P 1'
#
loop_
_entity.id
_entity.type
_entity.pdbx_description
1 polymer ?
#
loop_
_entity_poly.entity_id
_entity_poly.type
_entity_poly.pdbx_seq_one_letter_code
_entity_poly.pdbx_strand_id
1 'polypeptide(L)'
;MNPSLLPLKKMAAAACVAMLATSASNAATYTWNLGDTGGNWSTAADWNPATAPVSGDTAVLNDVTTGTRTIVYDAGATGALGTLNVNQATAGAINVLEIQRSLNVTNNISLGASAGTERIYLNPTAGAFTLTNSNITLNSGGQLYSAAYRVSSSSTVYSPTLSGTLTIAGGNLTILPTMNNSGGNTSNVANGLVIQNGLTMTSGSIYIDNSSGITWGSRIDISNNVNISGGTISAAQIGAQLNLWGATIVLNATSFDSGKIILQLGNGGLSGSTLTTSNTLGSVLIRGNGAQAYGVKQITSTAAGNGIGAITLIDEESATTDSASTLKLGSNLTVTSGAVAPAAAGYSDKHQSGQVNYAIDLNGYTFDASAASNFGKWTPNASATSGVTNTVWEVKGTTGSTFKAGSFNFNTSGVTTNIRSGVVLTATGANSSANDLGGTGTIEAGSTFRYSGTATSANPATLTSNRAIGKLEVTSGVLRLTSANAIQGATTISGGTLILGASASLGGTPSVTLGSAGVLNTAAQSSFAMLSAQPFTFTLDAAGAGAAGKIVAAGLDITNAAVNFTAVGTLDDGAYIIASYTSLIGTTFASVTGLQAGYSIDYNYQGLNQIAVIPEPSVWALALGGILVTTIFRRRKQAA
;
A
#
# COMPACT_ATOMS: atom_id res chain seq x y z
N MET A 1 64.19 76.01 -3.23
CA MET A 1 64.70 75.68 -1.88
C MET A 1 64.19 74.26 -1.57
N ASN A 2 64.85 73.13 -1.80
CA ASN A 2 66.22 72.67 -1.50
C ASN A 2 66.75 73.19 -0.16
N PRO A 3 67.49 72.40 0.63
CA PRO A 3 67.35 70.97 0.98
C PRO A 3 67.68 70.70 2.48
N SER A 4 67.54 69.46 2.96
CA SER A 4 68.25 68.91 4.14
C SER A 4 67.99 67.39 4.23
N LEU A 5 68.65 66.54 3.42
CA LEU A 5 69.90 65.79 3.71
C LEU A 5 69.82 64.74 4.86
N LEU A 6 69.55 63.47 4.46
CA LEU A 6 70.27 62.18 4.71
C LEU A 6 70.85 61.80 6.12
N PRO A 7 71.07 60.49 6.47
CA PRO A 7 71.27 59.34 5.57
C PRO A 7 70.63 57.97 5.92
N LEU A 8 70.24 57.26 4.86
CA LEU A 8 70.58 55.87 4.50
C LEU A 8 71.18 54.94 5.59
N LYS A 9 70.37 54.02 6.14
CA LYS A 9 70.82 52.65 6.48
C LYS A 9 69.75 51.61 6.14
N LYS A 10 70.21 50.65 5.34
CA LYS A 10 69.58 49.40 4.90
C LYS A 10 69.01 48.60 6.08
N MET A 11 67.83 48.01 5.94
CA MET A 11 67.65 46.55 6.10
C MET A 11 66.20 46.14 5.82
N ALA A 12 66.08 45.16 4.93
CA ALA A 12 64.85 44.45 4.62
C ALA A 12 64.31 43.75 5.87
N ALA A 13 63.10 44.11 6.31
CA ALA A 13 62.29 43.27 7.17
C ALA A 13 61.43 42.38 6.26
N ALA A 14 62.04 41.31 5.74
CA ALA A 14 61.29 40.15 5.28
C ALA A 14 60.61 39.56 6.52
N ALA A 15 59.30 39.77 6.64
CA ALA A 15 58.50 39.07 7.62
C ALA A 15 58.57 37.57 7.30
N CYS A 16 59.42 36.85 8.03
CA CYS A 16 59.42 35.40 8.14
C CYS A 16 58.05 34.97 8.69
N VAL A 17 57.09 34.73 7.80
CA VAL A 17 56.05 33.74 8.03
C VAL A 17 56.77 32.41 8.12
N ALA A 18 57.16 32.02 9.33
CA ALA A 18 57.55 30.67 9.62
C ALA A 18 56.33 29.80 9.30
N MET A 19 56.33 29.21 8.10
CA MET A 19 55.52 28.03 7.81
C MET A 19 55.93 26.98 8.84
N LEU A 20 55.21 26.94 9.96
CA LEU A 20 55.07 25.74 10.76
C LEU A 20 54.37 24.73 9.86
N ALA A 21 55.14 24.11 8.96
CA ALA A 21 54.77 22.85 8.36
C ALA A 21 54.63 21.89 9.53
N THR A 22 53.42 21.76 10.06
CA THR A 22 53.05 20.62 10.88
C THR A 22 53.36 19.41 10.01
N SER A 23 54.47 18.74 10.28
CA SER A 23 54.83 17.48 9.65
C SER A 23 53.62 16.58 9.82
N ALA A 24 52.89 16.34 8.73
CA ALA A 24 51.82 15.37 8.73
C ALA A 24 52.46 14.07 9.22
N SER A 25 52.04 13.61 10.40
CA SER A 25 52.44 12.31 10.91
C SER A 25 52.14 11.30 9.82
N ASN A 26 53.15 10.66 9.26
CA ASN A 26 52.93 9.59 8.29
C ASN A 26 52.11 8.51 9.00
N ALA A 27 51.01 8.08 8.38
CA ALA A 27 50.21 6.97 8.87
C ALA A 27 51.11 5.76 9.11
N ALA A 28 51.21 5.29 10.35
CA ALA A 28 51.97 4.10 10.69
C ALA A 28 51.05 2.87 10.67
N THR A 29 51.64 1.68 10.50
CA THR A 29 50.92 0.41 10.58
C THR A 29 51.22 -0.27 11.90
N TYR A 30 50.17 -0.63 12.61
CA TYR A 30 50.20 -1.29 13.90
C TYR A 30 49.48 -2.63 13.82
N THR A 31 50.16 -3.67 14.25
CA THR A 31 49.67 -5.04 14.13
C THR A 31 49.44 -5.65 15.51
N TRP A 32 48.27 -6.26 15.74
CA TRP A 32 47.98 -6.97 16.98
C TRP A 32 48.95 -8.14 17.18
N ASN A 33 49.61 -8.20 18.34
CA ASN A 33 50.78 -9.07 18.55
C ASN A 33 50.53 -10.27 19.49
N LEU A 34 49.34 -10.42 20.08
CA LEU A 34 49.04 -11.47 21.08
C LEU A 34 48.55 -12.81 20.48
N GLY A 35 48.72 -13.04 19.18
CA GLY A 35 48.27 -14.27 18.52
C GLY A 35 46.76 -14.48 18.70
N ASP A 36 46.35 -15.64 19.22
CA ASP A 36 44.93 -15.99 19.44
C ASP A 36 44.31 -15.31 20.68
N THR A 37 45.11 -14.59 21.47
CA THR A 37 44.64 -13.97 22.72
C THR A 37 44.03 -12.59 22.46
N GLY A 38 42.86 -12.37 23.06
CA GLY A 38 42.17 -11.07 23.06
C GLY A 38 42.83 -10.05 23.98
N GLY A 39 42.26 -8.85 24.07
CA GLY A 39 42.79 -7.78 24.92
C GLY A 39 42.08 -6.46 24.72
N ASN A 40 42.56 -5.43 25.42
CA ASN A 40 42.05 -4.07 25.28
C ASN A 40 42.88 -3.32 24.23
N TRP A 41 42.21 -2.60 23.34
CA TRP A 41 42.84 -1.81 22.30
C TRP A 41 43.83 -0.79 22.87
N SER A 42 43.51 -0.19 24.01
CA SER A 42 44.34 0.83 24.65
C SER A 42 45.65 0.32 25.25
N THR A 43 45.84 -0.99 25.40
CA THR A 43 47.08 -1.57 25.95
C THR A 43 48.21 -1.53 24.92
N ALA A 44 49.14 -0.58 25.08
CA ALA A 44 50.24 -0.37 24.13
C ALA A 44 51.10 -1.63 23.85
N ALA A 45 51.29 -2.50 24.85
CA ALA A 45 52.08 -3.72 24.72
C ALA A 45 51.46 -4.77 23.78
N ASP A 46 50.16 -4.67 23.49
CA ASP A 46 49.41 -5.62 22.66
C ASP A 46 49.56 -5.32 21.15
N TRP A 47 50.30 -4.25 20.83
CA TRP A 47 50.56 -3.78 19.46
C TRP A 47 52.03 -3.91 19.09
N ASN A 48 52.31 -4.06 17.79
CA ASN A 48 53.64 -3.93 17.22
C ASN A 48 53.63 -2.86 16.11
N PRO A 49 54.38 -1.74 16.26
CA PRO A 49 55.21 -1.37 17.43
C PRO A 49 54.35 -1.12 18.69
N ALA A 50 54.98 -1.16 19.87
CA ALA A 50 54.31 -1.14 21.19
C ALA A 50 53.66 0.21 21.54
N THR A 51 52.63 0.59 20.79
CA THR A 51 51.80 1.79 20.97
C THR A 51 50.44 1.50 20.35
N ALA A 52 49.36 1.95 20.99
CA ALA A 52 48.03 1.79 20.42
C ALA A 52 47.87 2.67 19.16
N PRO A 53 47.21 2.17 18.10
CA PRO A 53 46.97 2.93 16.87
C PRO A 53 46.18 4.23 17.15
N VAL A 54 46.57 5.31 16.48
CA VAL A 54 45.94 6.64 16.60
C VAL A 54 45.34 7.13 15.28
N SER A 55 44.84 8.37 15.26
CA SER A 55 44.23 8.96 14.07
C SER A 55 45.21 8.97 12.88
N GLY A 56 44.75 8.50 11.73
CA GLY A 56 45.56 8.37 10.51
C GLY A 56 46.24 7.00 10.36
N ASP A 57 46.43 6.24 11.43
CA ASP A 57 47.14 4.96 11.37
C ASP A 57 46.33 3.83 10.74
N THR A 58 47.04 2.77 10.35
CA THR A 58 46.47 1.48 9.94
C THR A 58 46.57 0.48 11.09
N ALA A 59 45.43 -0.01 11.57
CA ALA A 59 45.38 -1.09 12.54
C ALA A 59 45.12 -2.43 11.84
N VAL A 60 45.92 -3.45 12.14
CA VAL A 60 45.84 -4.79 11.54
C VAL A 60 45.62 -5.84 12.62
N LEU A 61 44.48 -6.53 12.58
CA LEU A 61 44.16 -7.67 13.43
C LEU A 61 44.45 -8.94 12.63
N ASN A 62 45.63 -9.55 12.85
CA ASN A 62 46.10 -10.75 12.13
C ASN A 62 45.18 -11.97 12.28
N ASP A 63 45.40 -12.99 11.45
CA ASP A 63 44.65 -14.25 11.53
C ASP A 63 44.65 -14.88 12.94
N VAL A 64 43.53 -15.49 13.32
CA VAL A 64 43.38 -16.32 14.53
C VAL A 64 43.50 -17.78 14.13
N THR A 65 44.39 -18.53 14.77
CA THR A 65 44.66 -19.93 14.38
C THR A 65 43.63 -20.90 14.95
N THR A 66 43.09 -20.64 16.14
CA THR A 66 42.07 -21.48 16.76
C THR A 66 41.06 -20.67 17.60
N GLY A 67 39.81 -21.13 17.66
CA GLY A 67 38.81 -20.58 18.58
C GLY A 67 38.32 -19.18 18.20
N THR A 68 38.09 -18.34 19.21
CA THR A 68 37.60 -16.97 19.04
C THR A 68 38.50 -16.00 19.79
N ARG A 69 39.00 -14.98 19.09
CA ARG A 69 39.70 -13.85 19.68
C ARG A 69 38.78 -12.64 19.73
N THR A 70 38.74 -11.96 20.88
CA THR A 70 38.01 -10.69 21.04
C THR A 70 38.95 -9.58 21.46
N ILE A 71 39.04 -8.54 20.63
CA ILE A 71 39.78 -7.31 20.91
C ILE A 71 38.76 -6.22 21.21
N VAL A 72 38.88 -5.56 22.36
CA VAL A 72 37.91 -4.58 22.84
C VAL A 72 38.43 -3.17 22.54
N TYR A 73 37.76 -2.44 21.66
CA TYR A 73 37.95 -1.00 21.46
C TYR A 73 37.30 -0.26 22.64
N ASP A 74 38.08 -0.16 23.71
CA ASP A 74 37.67 0.25 25.05
C ASP A 74 37.73 1.77 25.25
N ALA A 75 37.36 2.23 26.46
CA ALA A 75 37.36 3.64 26.83
C ALA A 75 38.73 4.33 26.71
N GLY A 76 39.85 3.60 26.75
CA GLY A 76 41.20 4.18 26.58
C GLY A 76 41.60 4.45 25.12
N ALA A 77 40.85 3.98 24.13
CA ALA A 77 41.22 4.13 22.72
C ALA A 77 41.02 5.58 22.20
N THR A 78 41.78 5.96 21.16
CA THR A 78 41.90 7.34 20.64
C THR A 78 40.67 7.89 19.93
N GLY A 79 39.72 7.03 19.54
CA GLY A 79 38.48 7.39 18.85
C GLY A 79 38.59 7.54 17.33
N ALA A 80 39.78 7.44 16.72
CA ALA A 80 39.94 7.57 15.27
C ALA A 80 41.09 6.72 14.70
N LEU A 81 40.96 6.30 13.43
CA LEU A 81 41.91 5.52 12.63
C LEU A 81 41.92 5.98 11.17
N GLY A 82 43.02 5.75 10.47
CA GLY A 82 43.06 5.82 9.00
C GLY A 82 42.41 4.60 8.38
N THR A 83 42.97 3.41 8.66
CA THR A 83 42.54 2.12 8.10
C THR A 83 42.34 1.08 9.21
N LEU A 84 41.35 0.21 9.04
CA LEU A 84 41.12 -0.95 9.90
C LEU A 84 41.08 -2.22 9.04
N ASN A 85 42.01 -3.15 9.30
CA ASN A 85 42.05 -4.47 8.67
C ASN A 85 41.81 -5.54 9.73
N VAL A 86 40.73 -6.30 9.60
CA VAL A 86 40.49 -7.52 10.37
C VAL A 86 40.74 -8.66 9.40
N ASN A 87 41.71 -9.54 9.68
CA ASN A 87 42.04 -10.64 8.78
C ASN A 87 41.63 -11.96 9.44
N GLN A 88 40.91 -12.82 8.71
CA GLN A 88 40.67 -14.20 9.12
C GLN A 88 40.70 -15.15 7.92
N ALA A 89 41.72 -16.01 7.86
CA ALA A 89 41.90 -17.03 6.84
C ALA A 89 41.72 -18.45 7.40
N THR A 90 41.92 -18.67 8.70
CA THR A 90 41.82 -20.01 9.28
C THR A 90 40.36 -20.44 9.47
N ALA A 91 40.04 -21.64 8.99
CA ALA A 91 38.69 -22.21 9.03
C ALA A 91 38.19 -22.43 10.46
N GLY A 92 36.94 -22.05 10.73
CA GLY A 92 36.30 -22.23 12.04
C GLY A 92 36.77 -21.28 13.15
N ALA A 93 37.82 -20.50 12.91
CA ALA A 93 38.27 -19.46 13.84
C ALA A 93 37.56 -18.12 13.58
N ILE A 94 37.40 -17.33 14.64
CA ILE A 94 36.66 -16.06 14.64
C ILE A 94 37.53 -14.95 15.21
N ASN A 95 37.73 -13.89 14.43
CA ASN A 95 38.44 -12.68 14.84
C ASN A 95 37.44 -11.56 15.07
N VAL A 96 37.25 -11.17 16.34
CA VAL A 96 36.25 -10.19 16.76
C VAL A 96 36.92 -8.89 17.18
N LEU A 97 36.51 -7.78 16.55
CA LEU A 97 36.68 -6.43 17.11
C LEU A 97 35.37 -6.01 17.76
N GLU A 98 35.37 -5.93 19.09
CA GLU A 98 34.26 -5.42 19.87
C GLU A 98 34.43 -3.92 20.10
N ILE A 99 33.54 -3.10 19.56
CA ILE A 99 33.64 -1.65 19.67
C ILE A 99 32.66 -1.14 20.73
N GLN A 100 33.20 -0.61 21.82
CA GLN A 100 32.42 -0.16 22.98
C GLN A 100 32.25 1.37 23.05
N ARG A 101 32.97 2.12 22.21
CA ARG A 101 32.90 3.58 22.09
C ARG A 101 32.98 4.02 20.64
N SER A 102 32.55 5.25 20.34
CA SER A 102 32.62 5.79 18.98
C SER A 102 34.04 5.67 18.38
N LEU A 103 34.09 5.22 17.13
CA LEU A 103 35.29 5.03 16.33
C LEU A 103 35.08 5.70 14.98
N ASN A 104 36.02 6.53 14.56
CA ASN A 104 36.06 7.10 13.21
C ASN A 104 37.15 6.40 12.38
N VAL A 105 36.79 5.73 11.29
CA VAL A 105 37.74 5.12 10.33
C VAL A 105 37.66 5.89 9.02
N THR A 106 38.75 6.49 8.60
CA THR A 106 38.76 7.36 7.40
C THR A 106 38.48 6.55 6.13
N ASN A 107 39.14 5.40 5.98
CA ASN A 107 39.01 4.53 4.83
C ASN A 107 37.81 3.57 4.94
N ASN A 108 37.45 2.95 3.83
CA ASN A 108 36.40 1.91 3.81
C ASN A 108 36.81 0.71 4.68
N ILE A 109 35.84 0.13 5.39
CA ILE A 109 36.00 -1.12 6.12
C ILE A 109 35.48 -2.25 5.25
N SER A 110 36.29 -3.29 5.03
CA SER A 110 35.88 -4.50 4.33
C SER A 110 36.04 -5.69 5.27
N LEU A 111 34.95 -6.42 5.53
CA LEU A 111 34.95 -7.67 6.28
C LEU A 111 34.66 -8.81 5.31
N GLY A 112 35.53 -9.81 5.25
CA GLY A 112 35.41 -10.98 4.39
C GLY A 112 36.53 -11.97 4.61
N ALA A 113 36.16 -13.21 4.94
CA ALA A 113 37.08 -14.29 5.24
C ALA A 113 36.96 -15.43 4.22
N SER A 114 38.09 -16.03 3.83
CA SER A 114 38.09 -17.16 2.88
C SER A 114 37.63 -18.48 3.51
N ALA A 115 37.79 -18.67 4.82
CA ALA A 115 37.38 -19.89 5.52
C ALA A 115 36.91 -19.69 6.98
N GLY A 116 37.33 -18.62 7.66
CA GLY A 116 36.91 -18.30 9.03
C GLY A 116 35.84 -17.21 9.09
N THR A 117 35.88 -16.39 10.14
CA THR A 117 34.97 -15.25 10.30
C THR A 117 35.68 -14.00 10.81
N GLU A 118 35.48 -12.91 10.07
CA GLU A 118 35.83 -11.56 10.53
C GLU A 118 34.57 -10.90 11.09
N ARG A 119 34.62 -10.46 12.35
CA ARG A 119 33.45 -9.87 13.00
C ARG A 119 33.78 -8.51 13.59
N ILE A 120 32.96 -7.52 13.28
CA ILE A 120 32.82 -6.33 14.11
C ILE A 120 31.57 -6.48 14.96
N TYR A 121 31.71 -6.26 16.27
CA TYR A 121 30.59 -6.24 17.21
C TYR A 121 30.44 -4.83 17.81
N LEU A 122 29.37 -4.13 17.43
CA LEU A 122 29.01 -2.84 18.00
C LEU A 122 28.27 -3.09 19.33
N ASN A 123 29.01 -2.95 20.43
CA ASN A 123 28.54 -3.23 21.79
C ASN A 123 28.64 -1.98 22.66
N PRO A 124 27.72 -1.01 22.51
CA PRO A 124 27.79 0.22 23.31
C PRO A 124 27.66 -0.12 24.79
N THR A 125 28.70 0.17 25.58
CA THR A 125 28.67 -0.06 27.05
C THR A 125 28.29 1.19 27.82
N ALA A 126 28.46 2.38 27.21
CA ALA A 126 28.01 3.66 27.74
C ALA A 126 27.77 4.68 26.62
N GLY A 127 26.59 5.31 26.59
CA GLY A 127 26.33 6.46 25.71
C GLY A 127 25.99 6.11 24.26
N ALA A 128 25.61 7.15 23.50
CA ALA A 128 25.38 7.03 22.06
C ALA A 128 26.70 6.69 21.35
N PHE A 129 26.63 5.79 20.37
CA PHE A 129 27.78 5.23 19.70
C PHE A 129 27.70 5.50 18.19
N THR A 130 28.79 5.96 17.60
CA THR A 130 28.89 6.16 16.14
C THR A 130 30.15 5.50 15.60
N LEU A 131 29.98 4.59 14.66
CA LEU A 131 31.05 4.12 13.78
C LEU A 131 31.01 5.01 12.53
N THR A 132 31.85 6.05 12.55
CA THR A 132 32.00 6.93 11.39
C THR A 132 32.94 6.26 10.42
N ASN A 133 32.54 6.07 9.18
CA ASN A 133 33.40 5.60 8.10
C ASN A 133 32.91 6.11 6.76
N SER A 134 33.74 5.94 5.74
CA SER A 134 33.33 6.17 4.36
C SER A 134 32.30 5.12 3.92
N ASN A 135 32.63 3.82 4.01
CA ASN A 135 31.70 2.71 3.74
C ASN A 135 32.09 1.44 4.54
N ILE A 136 31.12 0.53 4.75
CA ILE A 136 31.36 -0.83 5.24
C ILE A 136 30.89 -1.84 4.19
N THR A 137 31.72 -2.83 3.86
CA THR A 137 31.35 -3.96 3.00
C THR A 137 31.45 -5.29 3.76
N LEU A 138 30.39 -6.08 3.75
CA LEU A 138 30.32 -7.43 4.31
C LEU A 138 30.35 -8.46 3.17
N ASN A 139 31.53 -8.97 2.84
CA ASN A 139 31.72 -10.08 1.92
C ASN A 139 31.49 -11.42 2.64
N SER A 140 31.58 -12.53 1.90
CA SER A 140 31.52 -13.88 2.49
C SER A 140 32.49 -14.03 3.67
N GLY A 141 32.03 -14.63 4.77
CA GLY A 141 32.78 -14.74 6.03
C GLY A 141 32.84 -13.47 6.88
N GLY A 142 32.42 -12.31 6.36
CA GLY A 142 32.32 -11.06 7.10
C GLY A 142 31.01 -10.94 7.89
N GLN A 143 31.10 -10.44 9.13
CA GLN A 143 29.95 -10.28 10.03
C GLN A 143 29.95 -8.92 10.71
N LEU A 144 28.78 -8.28 10.75
CA LEU A 144 28.54 -7.10 11.57
C LEU A 144 27.44 -7.41 12.58
N TYR A 145 27.79 -7.34 13.86
CA TYR A 145 26.86 -7.55 14.96
C TYR A 145 26.57 -6.19 15.60
N SER A 146 25.31 -5.93 15.92
CA SER A 146 24.91 -4.69 16.58
C SER A 146 23.96 -5.00 17.73
N ALA A 147 24.28 -4.50 18.92
CA ALA A 147 23.40 -4.52 20.07
C ALA A 147 23.02 -3.10 20.47
N ALA A 148 21.77 -2.89 20.84
CA ALA A 148 21.37 -1.67 21.54
C ALA A 148 21.63 -1.82 23.04
N TYR A 149 22.01 -0.72 23.68
CA TYR A 149 22.22 -0.68 25.13
C TYR A 149 21.24 0.26 25.81
N ARG A 150 20.61 -0.24 26.88
CA ARG A 150 19.73 0.55 27.73
C ARG A 150 20.38 0.81 29.09
N VAL A 151 20.49 2.09 29.46
CA VAL A 151 20.97 2.48 30.80
C VAL A 151 19.89 2.19 31.84
N SER A 152 20.28 1.53 32.92
CA SER A 152 19.42 0.83 33.91
C SER A 152 18.35 1.68 34.63
N SER A 153 18.27 2.98 34.41
CA SER A 153 17.29 3.88 35.05
C SER A 153 16.62 4.87 34.07
N SER A 154 16.98 4.87 32.79
CA SER A 154 16.49 5.85 31.83
C SER A 154 15.59 5.23 30.75
N SER A 155 14.76 6.07 30.13
CA SER A 155 14.10 5.76 28.87
C SER A 155 15.05 5.86 27.67
N THR A 156 16.31 6.26 27.89
CA THR A 156 17.31 6.43 26.84
C THR A 156 17.87 5.07 26.42
N VAL A 157 17.71 4.76 25.15
CA VAL A 157 18.35 3.65 24.47
C VAL A 157 19.45 4.23 23.60
N TYR A 158 20.63 3.64 23.68
CA TYR A 158 21.72 3.93 22.77
C TYR A 158 21.79 2.91 21.66
N SER A 159 21.72 3.43 20.44
CA SER A 159 21.72 2.66 19.21
C SER A 159 23.00 2.96 18.45
N PRO A 160 23.75 1.93 18.03
CA PRO A 160 24.89 2.14 17.16
C PRO A 160 24.47 2.82 15.86
N THR A 161 25.24 3.81 15.44
CA THR A 161 25.03 4.54 14.18
C THR A 161 26.18 4.28 13.23
N LEU A 162 25.87 3.92 11.98
CA LEU A 162 26.81 3.88 10.86
C LEU A 162 26.62 5.14 10.04
N SER A 163 27.67 5.94 9.89
CA SER A 163 27.62 7.14 9.05
C SER A 163 27.86 6.82 7.57
N GLY A 164 28.62 5.78 7.24
CA GLY A 164 28.85 5.34 5.85
C GLY A 164 27.74 4.45 5.29
N THR A 165 27.80 4.15 3.99
CA THR A 165 26.90 3.17 3.36
C THR A 165 27.29 1.76 3.80
N LEU A 166 26.30 0.92 4.11
CA LEU A 166 26.51 -0.51 4.36
C LEU A 166 26.24 -1.31 3.08
N THR A 167 27.20 -2.11 2.65
CA THR A 167 27.07 -3.05 1.53
C THR A 167 27.16 -4.49 2.05
N ILE A 168 26.19 -5.33 1.73
CA ILE A 168 26.18 -6.77 2.05
C ILE A 168 26.30 -7.54 0.74
N ALA A 169 27.45 -8.18 0.55
CA ALA A 169 27.86 -8.91 -0.64
C ALA A 169 28.28 -10.35 -0.28
N GLY A 170 27.47 -11.01 0.56
CA GLY A 170 27.66 -12.39 0.98
C GLY A 170 27.91 -12.58 2.47
N GLY A 171 28.16 -11.50 3.22
CA GLY A 171 28.30 -11.52 4.68
C GLY A 171 26.97 -11.44 5.42
N ASN A 172 27.04 -11.25 6.74
CA ASN A 172 25.86 -11.22 7.62
C ASN A 172 25.81 -9.95 8.47
N LEU A 173 24.66 -9.29 8.46
CA LEU A 173 24.28 -8.28 9.45
C LEU A 173 23.35 -8.94 10.49
N THR A 174 23.75 -8.91 11.76
CA THR A 174 22.96 -9.46 12.86
C THR A 174 22.65 -8.37 13.88
N ILE A 175 21.37 -8.12 14.09
CA ILE A 175 20.88 -7.28 15.18
C ILE A 175 20.58 -8.18 16.36
N LEU A 176 21.31 -7.98 17.45
CA LEU A 176 21.10 -8.70 18.69
C LEU A 176 19.96 -8.07 19.50
N PRO A 177 19.36 -8.82 20.44
CA PRO A 177 18.36 -8.26 21.33
C PRO A 177 18.94 -7.11 22.16
N THR A 178 18.11 -6.11 22.46
CA THR A 178 18.51 -5.01 23.33
C THR A 178 18.91 -5.55 24.70
N MET A 179 20.12 -5.23 25.14
CA MET A 179 20.62 -5.66 26.44
C MET A 179 20.04 -4.75 27.53
N ASN A 180 19.16 -5.31 28.36
CA ASN A 180 18.61 -4.63 29.53
C ASN A 180 19.53 -4.86 30.74
N ASN A 181 20.11 -3.79 31.27
CA ASN A 181 20.87 -3.84 32.53
C ASN A 181 19.97 -3.76 33.78
N SER A 182 18.64 -3.72 33.64
CA SER A 182 17.72 -3.77 34.78
C SER A 182 16.46 -4.56 34.44
N GLY A 183 16.09 -5.50 35.31
CA GLY A 183 14.91 -6.37 35.20
C GLY A 183 13.57 -5.67 35.36
N GLY A 184 13.49 -4.37 35.04
CA GLY A 184 12.34 -3.52 35.25
C GLY A 184 11.95 -2.73 34.00
N ASN A 185 10.77 -3.05 33.48
CA ASN A 185 9.97 -2.33 32.49
C ASN A 185 10.27 -2.62 30.99
N THR A 186 9.25 -3.09 30.28
CA THR A 186 9.29 -3.75 28.95
C THR A 186 8.81 -2.88 27.78
N SER A 187 8.49 -1.60 27.99
CA SER A 187 7.67 -0.82 27.04
C SER A 187 8.44 0.07 26.04
N ASN A 188 9.76 0.22 26.12
CA ASN A 188 10.48 1.12 25.22
C ASN A 188 11.11 0.37 24.06
N VAL A 189 10.91 0.92 22.86
CA VAL A 189 11.45 0.35 21.65
C VAL A 189 12.84 0.91 21.38
N ALA A 190 13.78 0.01 21.13
CA ALA A 190 15.18 0.31 20.89
C ALA A 190 15.52 0.10 19.42
N ASN A 191 16.23 1.06 18.82
CA ASN A 191 16.85 0.82 17.52
C ASN A 191 18.10 -0.03 17.74
N GLY A 192 18.17 -1.20 17.10
CA GLY A 192 19.32 -2.08 17.17
C GLY A 192 20.50 -1.56 16.34
N LEU A 193 20.22 -0.82 15.25
CA LEU A 193 21.20 -0.19 14.39
C LEU A 193 20.56 0.97 13.61
N VAL A 194 21.29 2.06 13.43
CA VAL A 194 20.94 3.18 12.54
C VAL A 194 21.96 3.27 11.41
N ILE A 195 21.52 3.28 10.16
CA ILE A 195 22.35 3.39 8.95
C ILE A 195 22.01 4.69 8.23
N GLN A 196 22.92 5.67 8.24
CA GLN A 196 22.63 7.02 7.75
C GLN A 196 22.73 7.13 6.23
N ASN A 197 23.77 6.55 5.62
CA ASN A 197 24.07 6.73 4.19
C ASN A 197 23.58 5.60 3.28
N GLY A 198 22.61 4.81 3.76
CA GLY A 198 21.90 3.81 2.95
C GLY A 198 22.46 2.39 3.04
N LEU A 199 21.75 1.47 2.40
CA LEU A 199 22.02 0.03 2.44
C LEU A 199 21.96 -0.55 1.03
N THR A 200 22.98 -1.32 0.65
CA THR A 200 22.96 -2.17 -0.55
C THR A 200 23.13 -3.63 -0.15
N MET A 201 22.31 -4.54 -0.69
CA MET A 201 22.46 -5.98 -0.48
C MET A 201 22.24 -6.74 -1.78
N THR A 202 23.25 -7.48 -2.24
CA THR A 202 23.16 -8.35 -3.43
C THR A 202 23.10 -9.83 -3.05
N SER A 203 23.65 -10.20 -1.91
CA SER A 203 23.63 -11.54 -1.32
C SER A 203 23.94 -11.47 0.18
N GLY A 204 23.98 -12.60 0.88
CA GLY A 204 24.20 -12.64 2.33
C GLY A 204 22.90 -12.59 3.13
N SER A 205 22.97 -12.11 4.37
CA SER A 205 21.79 -12.04 5.23
C SER A 205 21.71 -10.83 6.15
N ILE A 206 20.47 -10.46 6.47
CA ILE A 206 20.10 -9.58 7.58
C ILE A 206 19.24 -10.42 8.53
N TYR A 207 19.68 -10.56 9.78
CA TYR A 207 18.95 -11.26 10.82
C TYR A 207 18.63 -10.29 11.97
N ILE A 208 17.34 -10.18 12.31
CA ILE A 208 16.87 -9.38 13.43
C ILE A 208 16.47 -10.32 14.57
N ASP A 209 17.31 -10.37 15.61
CA ASP A 209 17.00 -11.10 16.82
C ASP A 209 16.15 -10.24 17.77
N ASN A 210 14.85 -10.54 17.80
CA ASN A 210 13.87 -9.97 18.72
C ASN A 210 13.34 -11.04 19.71
N SER A 211 14.16 -12.04 20.05
CA SER A 211 13.76 -13.16 20.91
C SER A 211 13.60 -12.84 22.40
N SER A 212 14.06 -11.68 22.89
CA SER A 212 14.14 -11.39 24.33
C SER A 212 12.79 -11.09 25.04
N GLY A 213 11.66 -11.52 24.49
CA GLY A 213 10.32 -11.38 25.09
C GLY A 213 9.77 -9.95 25.10
N ILE A 214 10.53 -8.97 24.61
CA ILE A 214 10.08 -7.61 24.36
C ILE A 214 9.27 -7.58 23.07
N THR A 215 7.98 -7.31 23.18
CA THR A 215 7.00 -7.35 22.08
C THR A 215 7.30 -6.40 20.91
N TRP A 216 8.31 -5.53 21.03
CA TRP A 216 8.65 -4.49 20.04
C TRP A 216 10.15 -4.30 19.78
N GLY A 217 11.03 -5.15 20.31
CA GLY A 217 12.33 -4.65 20.79
C GLY A 217 13.57 -4.64 19.90
N SER A 218 13.47 -4.90 18.60
CA SER A 218 14.64 -4.78 17.70
C SER A 218 14.23 -4.16 16.36
N ARG A 219 14.83 -3.01 16.03
CA ARG A 219 14.62 -2.27 14.79
C ARG A 219 15.93 -2.00 14.05
N ILE A 220 15.88 -1.94 12.73
CA ILE A 220 16.92 -1.32 11.90
C ILE A 220 16.33 -0.05 11.30
N ASP A 221 17.02 1.09 11.48
CA ASP A 221 16.66 2.35 10.84
C ASP A 221 17.63 2.65 9.70
N ILE A 222 17.10 2.95 8.52
CA ILE A 222 17.91 3.29 7.35
C ILE A 222 17.43 4.63 6.78
N SER A 223 18.25 5.66 6.92
CA SER A 223 17.86 7.04 6.64
C SER A 223 17.84 7.40 5.15
N ASN A 224 18.63 6.70 4.34
CA ASN A 224 18.80 6.99 2.91
C ASN A 224 18.34 5.79 2.06
N ASN A 225 18.64 5.82 0.77
CA ASN A 225 18.19 4.82 -0.20
C ASN A 225 18.60 3.40 0.20
N VAL A 226 17.71 2.47 -0.12
CA VAL A 226 17.89 1.04 0.11
C VAL A 226 17.82 0.31 -1.22
N ASN A 227 18.82 -0.51 -1.51
CA ASN A 227 18.87 -1.33 -2.71
C ASN A 227 19.18 -2.79 -2.36
N ILE A 228 18.14 -3.58 -2.18
CA ILE A 228 18.23 -5.01 -1.90
C ILE A 228 17.76 -5.78 -3.13
N SER A 229 18.67 -6.54 -3.75
CA SER A 229 18.42 -7.31 -4.97
C SER A 229 18.64 -8.83 -4.82
N GLY A 230 18.95 -9.29 -3.61
CA GLY A 230 19.15 -10.71 -3.29
C GLY A 230 19.37 -10.91 -1.79
N GLY A 231 19.74 -12.14 -1.39
CA GLY A 231 20.02 -12.49 0.01
C GLY A 231 18.76 -12.80 0.83
N THR A 232 18.92 -12.91 2.14
CA THR A 232 17.84 -13.28 3.08
C THR A 232 17.63 -12.19 4.12
N ILE A 233 16.38 -11.83 4.39
CA ILE A 233 16.00 -11.00 5.54
C ILE A 233 15.05 -11.81 6.41
N SER A 234 15.46 -12.07 7.66
CA SER A 234 14.69 -12.89 8.59
C SER A 234 14.69 -12.32 10.00
N ALA A 235 13.77 -12.83 10.83
CA ALA A 235 13.65 -12.45 12.22
C ALA A 235 13.44 -13.67 13.12
N ALA A 236 13.83 -13.54 14.39
CA ALA A 236 13.61 -14.59 15.39
C ALA A 236 12.10 -14.80 15.64
N GLN A 237 11.39 -13.71 15.91
CA GLN A 237 9.99 -13.66 16.34
C GLN A 237 9.20 -12.58 15.57
N ILE A 238 7.87 -12.57 15.73
CA ILE A 238 7.00 -11.54 15.15
C ILE A 238 7.31 -10.16 15.75
N GLY A 239 7.24 -9.11 14.94
CA GLY A 239 7.35 -7.71 15.39
C GLY A 239 8.73 -7.08 15.18
N ALA A 240 9.66 -7.80 14.55
CA ALA A 240 10.92 -7.21 14.09
C ALA A 240 10.63 -6.09 13.09
N GLN A 241 11.34 -4.95 13.19
CA GLN A 241 11.02 -3.80 12.33
C GLN A 241 12.20 -3.41 11.44
N LEU A 242 11.86 -3.13 10.18
CA LEU A 242 12.76 -2.52 9.21
C LEU A 242 12.18 -1.16 8.84
N ASN A 243 12.82 -0.09 9.32
CA ASN A 243 12.38 1.28 9.13
C ASN A 243 13.19 1.93 8.01
N LEU A 244 12.50 2.28 6.93
CA LEU A 244 13.09 2.77 5.70
C LEU A 244 12.64 4.21 5.47
N TRP A 245 13.57 5.14 5.53
CA TRP A 245 13.31 6.58 5.45
C TRP A 245 13.85 7.22 4.17
N GLY A 246 14.53 6.44 3.31
CA GLY A 246 15.07 6.91 2.04
C GLY A 246 14.01 7.23 0.99
N ALA A 247 14.39 8.03 -0.02
CA ALA A 247 13.53 8.38 -1.14
C ALA A 247 13.21 7.17 -2.03
N THR A 248 14.22 6.33 -2.28
CA THR A 248 14.11 5.17 -3.17
C THR A 248 14.47 3.90 -2.42
N ILE A 249 13.54 2.95 -2.41
CA ILE A 249 13.65 1.69 -1.70
C ILE A 249 13.36 0.56 -2.70
N VAL A 250 14.34 -0.30 -2.91
CA VAL A 250 14.21 -1.57 -3.62
C VAL A 250 14.37 -2.70 -2.61
N LEU A 251 13.37 -3.55 -2.48
CA LEU A 251 13.32 -4.68 -1.56
C LEU A 251 12.98 -5.96 -2.32
N ASN A 252 13.99 -6.56 -2.93
CA ASN A 252 13.88 -7.79 -3.71
C ASN A 252 14.82 -8.87 -3.12
N ALA A 253 14.63 -9.18 -1.84
CA ALA A 253 15.39 -10.24 -1.19
C ALA A 253 15.00 -11.60 -1.80
N THR A 254 15.96 -12.53 -1.88
CA THR A 254 15.68 -13.91 -2.31
C THR A 254 14.72 -14.62 -1.33
N SER A 255 14.85 -14.31 -0.04
CA SER A 255 13.93 -14.74 1.02
C SER A 255 13.61 -13.60 1.97
N PHE A 256 12.33 -13.42 2.30
CA PHE A 256 11.84 -12.36 3.18
C PHE A 256 10.81 -12.95 4.16
N ASP A 257 11.06 -12.84 5.46
CA ASP A 257 10.17 -13.35 6.50
C ASP A 257 8.98 -12.41 6.75
N SER A 258 8.04 -12.41 5.79
CA SER A 258 6.87 -11.53 5.82
C SER A 258 6.00 -11.75 7.06
N GLY A 259 5.97 -12.97 7.61
CA GLY A 259 5.17 -13.26 8.80
C GLY A 259 5.68 -12.58 10.08
N LYS A 260 6.96 -12.18 10.10
CA LYS A 260 7.60 -11.66 11.30
C LYS A 260 8.06 -10.21 11.21
N ILE A 261 8.34 -9.73 9.99
CA ILE A 261 8.89 -8.39 9.77
C ILE A 261 7.78 -7.38 9.49
N ILE A 262 7.78 -6.30 10.26
CA ILE A 262 7.01 -5.08 10.01
C ILE A 262 7.91 -4.13 9.22
N LEU A 263 7.44 -3.74 8.05
CA LEU A 263 8.10 -2.74 7.21
C LEU A 263 7.52 -1.37 7.51
N GLN A 264 8.34 -0.44 8.00
CA GLN A 264 7.91 0.95 8.17
C GLN A 264 8.50 1.80 7.06
N LEU A 265 7.63 2.49 6.32
CA LEU A 265 7.99 3.46 5.32
C LEU A 265 7.78 4.86 5.89
N GLY A 266 8.86 5.62 5.99
CA GLY A 266 8.80 7.04 6.31
C GLY A 266 9.53 7.88 5.26
N ASN A 267 9.59 9.18 5.48
CA ASN A 267 10.14 10.12 4.49
C ASN A 267 11.44 10.80 4.91
N GLY A 268 11.92 10.69 6.15
CA GLY A 268 13.19 11.32 6.56
C GLY A 268 13.30 12.84 6.28
N GLY A 269 12.18 13.56 6.15
CA GLY A 269 12.14 14.98 5.73
C GLY A 269 11.90 15.22 4.23
N LEU A 270 11.69 14.17 3.43
CA LEU A 270 11.37 14.21 2.01
C LEU A 270 9.85 14.37 1.75
N SER A 271 9.49 14.80 0.54
CA SER A 271 8.09 14.90 0.09
C SER A 271 7.44 13.57 -0.29
N GLY A 272 8.20 12.47 -0.28
CA GLY A 272 7.70 11.15 -0.62
C GLY A 272 8.79 10.10 -0.67
N SER A 273 8.39 8.83 -0.70
CA SER A 273 9.28 7.71 -1.00
C SER A 273 8.61 6.66 -1.87
N THR A 274 9.43 5.91 -2.59
CA THR A 274 9.00 4.81 -3.47
C THR A 274 9.55 3.49 -2.95
N LEU A 275 8.69 2.50 -2.76
CA LEU A 275 9.04 1.10 -2.53
C LEU A 275 8.75 0.29 -3.80
N THR A 276 9.76 -0.41 -4.31
CA THR A 276 9.61 -1.47 -5.31
C THR A 276 10.01 -2.80 -4.68
N THR A 277 9.15 -3.81 -4.76
CA THR A 277 9.40 -5.12 -4.16
C THR A 277 8.87 -6.29 -4.98
N SER A 278 9.61 -7.40 -5.00
CA SER A 278 9.18 -8.69 -5.50
C SER A 278 8.74 -9.66 -4.39
N ASN A 279 8.83 -9.23 -3.12
CA ASN A 279 8.46 -10.03 -1.96
C ASN A 279 7.02 -9.74 -1.54
N THR A 280 6.32 -10.76 -1.06
CA THR A 280 5.07 -10.55 -0.30
C THR A 280 5.40 -9.85 1.01
N LEU A 281 4.69 -8.77 1.33
CA LEU A 281 4.88 -8.03 2.57
C LEU A 281 3.86 -8.49 3.62
N GLY A 282 4.22 -8.51 4.90
CA GLY A 282 3.30 -8.93 5.97
C GLY A 282 2.61 -7.81 6.72
N SER A 283 3.36 -6.81 7.18
CA SER A 283 2.78 -5.58 7.72
C SER A 283 3.56 -4.40 7.19
N VAL A 284 2.83 -3.39 6.71
CA VAL A 284 3.40 -2.15 6.19
C VAL A 284 2.83 -0.98 6.97
N LEU A 285 3.71 -0.23 7.60
CA LEU A 285 3.40 0.98 8.34
C LEU A 285 3.81 2.19 7.51
N ILE A 286 2.85 2.98 7.08
CA ILE A 286 3.06 4.21 6.32
C ILE A 286 3.04 5.37 7.29
N ARG A 287 4.17 6.06 7.41
CA ARG A 287 4.35 7.16 8.34
C ARG A 287 4.61 8.46 7.59
N GLY A 288 3.78 9.48 7.81
CA GLY A 288 4.13 10.87 7.52
C GLY A 288 5.24 11.30 8.47
N ASN A 289 6.24 12.05 8.05
CA ASN A 289 7.30 12.51 8.96
C ASN A 289 7.53 14.01 8.78
N GLY A 290 7.25 14.77 9.83
CA GLY A 290 7.71 16.15 9.99
C GLY A 290 6.72 17.22 9.53
N ALA A 291 7.17 18.47 9.60
CA ALA A 291 6.40 19.67 9.25
C ALA A 291 6.30 19.92 7.73
N GLN A 292 6.75 18.97 6.90
CA GLN A 292 6.74 19.07 5.44
C GLN A 292 5.52 18.30 4.91
N ALA A 293 4.70 19.00 4.14
CA ALA A 293 3.25 18.80 4.05
C ALA A 293 2.73 17.58 3.26
N TYR A 294 3.55 16.60 2.85
CA TYR A 294 3.03 15.45 2.09
C TYR A 294 3.85 14.15 2.29
N GLY A 295 3.25 13.18 2.98
CA GLY A 295 3.83 11.90 3.30
C GLY A 295 3.62 10.81 2.25
N VAL A 296 3.69 11.08 0.94
CA VAL A 296 3.32 10.09 -0.10
C VAL A 296 4.28 8.89 -0.12
N LYS A 297 3.74 7.68 0.06
CA LYS A 297 4.47 6.40 -0.07
C LYS A 297 3.94 5.64 -1.27
N GLN A 298 4.71 5.63 -2.35
CA GLN A 298 4.36 4.84 -3.53
C GLN A 298 4.85 3.40 -3.38
N ILE A 299 3.96 2.42 -3.49
CA ILE A 299 4.31 1.00 -3.42
C ILE A 299 4.06 0.34 -4.78
N THR A 300 5.10 -0.29 -5.33
CA THR A 300 5.07 -1.10 -6.53
C THR A 300 5.45 -2.53 -6.14
N SER A 301 4.55 -3.49 -6.31
CA SER A 301 4.80 -4.90 -6.03
C SER A 301 4.72 -5.74 -7.30
N THR A 302 5.71 -6.61 -7.49
CA THR A 302 5.71 -7.66 -8.52
C THR A 302 5.61 -9.06 -7.90
N ALA A 303 5.29 -9.16 -6.61
CA ALA A 303 5.10 -10.44 -5.93
C ALA A 303 3.89 -11.19 -6.53
N ALA A 304 3.91 -12.52 -6.55
CA ALA A 304 2.77 -13.30 -7.05
C ALA A 304 1.48 -12.95 -6.27
N GLY A 305 0.39 -12.65 -7.00
CA GLY A 305 -0.87 -12.18 -6.42
C GLY A 305 -0.85 -10.74 -5.89
N ASN A 306 0.28 -10.03 -6.01
CA ASN A 306 0.58 -8.69 -5.48
C ASN A 306 0.29 -8.52 -3.99
N GLY A 307 0.66 -9.53 -3.21
CA GLY A 307 0.42 -9.65 -1.78
C GLY A 307 1.07 -8.54 -0.93
N ILE A 308 0.23 -7.75 -0.29
CA ILE A 308 0.60 -6.84 0.79
C ILE A 308 -0.23 -7.24 2.01
N GLY A 309 0.37 -7.37 3.18
CA GLY A 309 -0.41 -7.71 4.36
C GLY A 309 -1.06 -6.47 4.98
N ALA A 310 -1.07 -6.39 6.31
CA ALA A 310 -1.79 -5.33 7.00
C ALA A 310 -1.16 -3.96 6.70
N ILE A 311 -1.98 -2.98 6.30
CA ILE A 311 -1.53 -1.61 6.05
C ILE A 311 -2.03 -0.72 7.17
N THR A 312 -1.12 -0.04 7.84
CA THR A 312 -1.44 0.95 8.86
C THR A 312 -0.84 2.29 8.48
N LEU A 313 -1.61 3.36 8.62
CA LEU A 313 -1.17 4.72 8.34
C LEU A 313 -1.05 5.50 9.65
N ILE A 314 0.07 6.19 9.85
CA ILE A 314 0.30 7.15 10.93
C ILE A 314 0.45 8.53 10.28
N ASP A 315 -0.32 9.49 10.76
CA ASP A 315 -0.26 10.88 10.34
C ASP A 315 0.55 11.68 11.36
N GLU A 316 1.84 11.89 11.14
CA GLU A 316 2.66 12.75 12.01
C GLU A 316 2.78 14.18 11.47
N GLU A 317 1.95 14.57 10.50
CA GLU A 317 2.04 15.88 9.86
C GLU A 317 1.45 16.96 10.79
N SER A 318 2.23 18.02 10.98
CA SER A 318 1.78 19.22 11.66
C SER A 318 1.59 20.29 10.59
N ALA A 319 0.33 20.63 10.28
CA ALA A 319 -0.13 22.03 10.08
C ALA A 319 -0.87 22.46 8.79
N THR A 320 -1.32 21.60 7.86
CA THR A 320 -2.20 22.12 6.77
C THR A 320 -3.36 21.21 6.42
N THR A 321 -4.53 21.81 6.11
CA THR A 321 -5.81 21.16 5.80
C THR A 321 -5.80 20.19 4.60
N ASP A 322 -4.67 20.04 3.92
CA ASP A 322 -4.50 19.18 2.74
C ASP A 322 -3.32 18.20 2.86
N SER A 323 -2.65 18.14 4.01
CA SER A 323 -1.55 17.22 4.25
C SER A 323 -2.11 15.89 4.76
N ALA A 324 -1.83 14.80 4.05
CA ALA A 324 -2.31 13.46 4.38
C ALA A 324 -1.21 12.42 4.20
N SER A 325 -1.09 11.52 5.18
CA SER A 325 -0.34 10.29 5.02
C SER A 325 -0.97 9.45 3.91
N THR A 326 -0.29 9.38 2.77
CA THR A 326 -0.86 8.83 1.53
C THR A 326 -0.17 7.51 1.15
N LEU A 327 -0.94 6.43 1.06
CA LEU A 327 -0.55 5.25 0.28
C LEU A 327 -0.83 5.55 -1.20
N LYS A 328 0.20 5.52 -2.05
CA LYS A 328 0.06 5.62 -3.51
C LYS A 328 0.38 4.28 -4.17
N LEU A 329 -0.44 3.85 -5.11
CA LEU A 329 -0.19 2.62 -5.86
C LEU A 329 0.74 2.90 -7.05
N GLY A 330 1.82 2.12 -7.15
CA GLY A 330 2.65 2.00 -8.36
C GLY A 330 2.35 0.73 -9.17
N SER A 331 1.50 -0.15 -8.65
CA SER A 331 1.00 -1.36 -9.30
C SER A 331 -0.35 -1.74 -8.68
N ASN A 332 -1.02 -2.77 -9.22
CA ASN A 332 -2.10 -3.43 -8.48
C ASN A 332 -1.55 -4.01 -7.17
N LEU A 333 -2.32 -3.91 -6.08
CA LEU A 333 -1.99 -4.48 -4.77
C LEU A 333 -3.17 -5.29 -4.25
N THR A 334 -2.90 -6.44 -3.64
CA THR A 334 -3.92 -7.32 -3.04
C THR A 334 -3.58 -7.55 -1.58
N VAL A 335 -4.52 -7.26 -0.68
CA VAL A 335 -4.35 -7.53 0.74
C VAL A 335 -4.30 -9.04 0.97
N THR A 336 -3.29 -9.54 1.68
CA THR A 336 -3.18 -10.97 1.98
C THR A 336 -4.35 -11.45 2.86
N SER A 337 -4.74 -12.70 2.66
CA SER A 337 -5.92 -13.27 3.33
C SER A 337 -5.83 -13.13 4.85
N GLY A 338 -6.88 -12.58 5.46
CA GLY A 338 -6.96 -12.38 6.90
C GLY A 338 -6.16 -11.19 7.45
N ALA A 339 -5.40 -10.47 6.62
CA ALA A 339 -4.76 -9.23 7.05
C ALA A 339 -5.79 -8.10 7.18
N VAL A 340 -5.50 -7.10 8.00
CA VAL A 340 -6.40 -5.95 8.17
C VAL A 340 -6.30 -5.03 6.93
N ALA A 341 -7.44 -4.60 6.40
CA ALA A 341 -7.50 -3.57 5.37
C ALA A 341 -6.86 -2.24 5.86
N PRO A 342 -6.56 -1.27 4.98
CA PRO A 342 -5.94 -0.02 5.40
C PRO A 342 -6.67 0.65 6.56
N ALA A 343 -5.93 0.92 7.62
CA ALA A 343 -6.44 1.47 8.87
C ALA A 343 -5.54 2.58 9.43
N ALA A 344 -6.14 3.50 10.17
CA ALA A 344 -5.47 4.55 10.92
C ALA A 344 -4.81 3.91 12.13
N ALA A 345 -3.60 4.36 12.45
CA ALA A 345 -2.94 3.95 13.67
C ALA A 345 -3.68 4.48 14.91
N GLY A 346 -3.45 3.80 16.03
CA GLY A 346 -3.92 4.25 17.34
C GLY A 346 -2.85 5.00 18.15
N TYR A 347 -1.74 5.41 17.52
CA TYR A 347 -0.59 5.98 18.21
C TYR A 347 0.20 6.94 17.34
N SER A 348 0.81 7.93 17.99
CA SER A 348 1.77 8.88 17.41
C SER A 348 1.23 9.80 16.31
N ASP A 349 -0.08 9.84 16.09
CA ASP A 349 -0.60 10.83 15.17
C ASP A 349 -0.43 12.25 15.76
N LYS A 350 -0.10 13.21 14.92
CA LYS A 350 -0.17 14.63 15.24
C LYS A 350 -1.42 15.17 14.58
N HIS A 351 -2.29 15.78 15.37
CA HIS A 351 -3.57 16.27 14.87
C HIS A 351 -3.62 17.80 14.89
N GLN A 352 -4.30 18.38 13.91
CA GLN A 352 -4.58 19.81 13.87
C GLN A 352 -6.06 20.02 14.20
N SER A 353 -6.37 20.78 15.25
CA SER A 353 -7.75 21.04 15.67
C SER A 353 -8.58 19.75 15.89
N GLY A 354 -7.93 18.66 16.30
CA GLY A 354 -8.54 17.34 16.49
C GLY A 354 -8.74 16.53 15.20
N GLN A 355 -8.14 16.95 14.07
CA GLN A 355 -8.24 16.25 12.80
C GLN A 355 -6.91 15.59 12.39
N VAL A 356 -7.00 14.39 11.81
CA VAL A 356 -5.92 13.69 11.09
C VAL A 356 -6.40 13.29 9.69
N ASN A 357 -5.49 13.20 8.72
CA ASN A 357 -5.84 12.89 7.34
C ASN A 357 -5.03 11.71 6.78
N TYR A 358 -5.75 10.77 6.18
CA TYR A 358 -5.19 9.61 5.49
C TYR A 358 -5.70 9.57 4.06
N ALA A 359 -4.86 9.11 3.13
CA ALA A 359 -5.27 8.94 1.74
C ALA A 359 -4.79 7.62 1.14
N ILE A 360 -5.61 7.10 0.22
CA ILE A 360 -5.29 5.99 -0.67
C ILE A 360 -5.42 6.54 -2.10
N ASP A 361 -4.27 6.80 -2.72
CA ASP A 361 -4.16 7.17 -4.13
C ASP A 361 -3.96 5.91 -4.98
N LEU A 362 -5.02 5.50 -5.64
CA LEU A 362 -5.06 4.34 -6.49
C LEU A 362 -4.27 4.53 -7.80
N ASN A 363 -4.04 5.78 -8.23
CA ASN A 363 -3.14 6.12 -9.35
C ASN A 363 -3.33 5.27 -10.63
N GLY A 364 -4.57 4.90 -10.98
CA GLY A 364 -4.89 4.08 -12.16
C GLY A 364 -4.84 2.57 -11.94
N TYR A 365 -4.54 2.11 -10.72
CA TYR A 365 -4.42 0.70 -10.35
C TYR A 365 -5.60 0.20 -9.52
N THR A 366 -5.59 -1.10 -9.23
CA THR A 366 -6.53 -1.77 -8.33
C THR A 366 -5.89 -2.00 -6.96
N PHE A 367 -6.55 -1.54 -5.90
CA PHE A 367 -6.32 -1.97 -4.53
C PHE A 367 -7.40 -2.99 -4.14
N ASP A 368 -7.03 -4.26 -3.96
CA ASP A 368 -7.96 -5.36 -3.67
C ASP A 368 -7.86 -5.80 -2.21
N ALA A 369 -8.82 -5.36 -1.39
CA ALA A 369 -9.02 -5.76 -0.01
C ALA A 369 -10.09 -6.85 0.17
N SER A 370 -10.57 -7.51 -0.91
CA SER A 370 -11.67 -8.48 -0.80
C SER A 370 -11.34 -9.73 0.01
N ALA A 371 -10.05 -10.06 0.18
CA ALA A 371 -9.58 -11.15 1.02
C ALA A 371 -9.16 -10.73 2.44
N ALA A 372 -9.25 -9.43 2.78
CA ALA A 372 -8.88 -8.94 4.10
C ALA A 372 -9.75 -9.57 5.21
N SER A 373 -9.36 -9.38 6.47
CA SER A 373 -10.16 -9.77 7.63
C SER A 373 -11.58 -9.18 7.59
N ASN A 374 -12.48 -9.71 8.41
CA ASN A 374 -13.91 -9.34 8.40
C ASN A 374 -14.58 -9.51 7.03
N PHE A 375 -14.26 -10.62 6.34
CA PHE A 375 -14.79 -10.96 5.01
C PHE A 375 -14.50 -9.87 3.96
N GLY A 376 -13.32 -9.27 4.03
CA GLY A 376 -12.91 -8.18 3.14
C GLY A 376 -13.68 -6.89 3.31
N LYS A 377 -14.41 -6.70 4.41
CA LYS A 377 -15.14 -5.45 4.68
C LYS A 377 -14.14 -4.33 4.99
N TRP A 378 -14.14 -3.28 4.17
CA TRP A 378 -13.39 -2.07 4.48
C TRP A 378 -14.27 -1.10 5.29
N THR A 379 -13.80 -0.79 6.49
CA THR A 379 -14.40 0.19 7.40
C THR A 379 -13.29 1.17 7.79
N PRO A 380 -13.19 2.36 7.15
CA PRO A 380 -12.25 3.38 7.62
C PRO A 380 -12.53 3.67 9.10
N ASN A 381 -11.48 3.56 9.92
CA ASN A 381 -11.54 3.76 11.36
C ASN A 381 -11.12 5.17 11.74
N ALA A 382 -11.58 5.61 12.91
CA ALA A 382 -11.03 6.78 13.58
C ALA A 382 -9.64 6.42 14.13
N SER A 383 -8.72 7.40 14.10
CA SER A 383 -7.50 7.33 14.90
C SER A 383 -7.87 7.28 16.38
N ALA A 384 -7.19 6.40 17.13
CA ALA A 384 -7.36 6.30 18.58
C ALA A 384 -6.46 7.28 19.35
N THR A 385 -5.70 8.14 18.65
CA THR A 385 -4.82 9.12 19.27
C THR A 385 -5.63 10.15 20.07
N SER A 386 -5.21 10.42 21.30
CA SER A 386 -5.89 11.38 22.18
C SER A 386 -6.00 12.76 21.54
N GLY A 387 -7.16 13.40 21.65
CA GLY A 387 -7.45 14.72 21.08
C GLY A 387 -7.94 14.68 19.63
N VAL A 388 -7.84 13.55 18.93
CA VAL A 388 -8.48 13.37 17.62
C VAL A 388 -9.99 13.22 17.79
N THR A 389 -10.75 14.11 17.16
CA THR A 389 -12.21 14.11 17.10
C THR A 389 -12.73 13.79 15.69
N ASN A 390 -11.89 13.94 14.66
CA ASN A 390 -12.22 13.61 13.29
C ASN A 390 -11.04 12.95 12.57
N THR A 391 -11.30 11.87 11.85
CA THR A 391 -10.34 11.22 10.97
C THR A 391 -10.85 11.29 9.54
N VAL A 392 -10.10 11.93 8.66
CA VAL A 392 -10.47 12.05 7.25
C VAL A 392 -9.77 10.98 6.44
N TRP A 393 -10.55 10.22 5.68
CA TRP A 393 -10.08 9.25 4.70
C TRP A 393 -10.41 9.75 3.30
N GLU A 394 -9.39 9.89 2.46
CA GLU A 394 -9.55 10.19 1.05
C GLU A 394 -9.19 8.97 0.19
N VAL A 395 -10.10 8.55 -0.69
CA VAL A 395 -9.80 7.61 -1.78
C VAL A 395 -9.81 8.39 -3.09
N LYS A 396 -8.66 8.40 -3.77
CA LYS A 396 -8.48 9.12 -5.04
C LYS A 396 -7.81 8.24 -6.09
N GLY A 397 -7.88 8.68 -7.33
CA GLY A 397 -7.25 8.01 -8.46
C GLY A 397 -7.62 8.66 -9.78
N THR A 398 -7.13 8.10 -10.87
CA THR A 398 -7.54 8.46 -12.24
C THR A 398 -8.73 7.60 -12.69
N THR A 399 -9.36 7.94 -13.81
CA THR A 399 -10.49 7.18 -14.36
C THR A 399 -10.17 5.69 -14.50
N GLY A 400 -10.96 4.85 -13.84
CA GLY A 400 -10.81 3.38 -13.86
C GLY A 400 -10.04 2.81 -12.67
N SER A 401 -9.47 3.67 -11.82
CA SER A 401 -8.86 3.26 -10.56
C SER A 401 -9.87 2.51 -9.70
N THR A 402 -9.50 1.35 -9.16
CA THR A 402 -10.45 0.47 -8.45
C THR A 402 -10.03 0.24 -7.00
N PHE A 403 -10.93 0.51 -6.06
CA PHE A 403 -10.84 -0.03 -4.71
C PHE A 403 -11.83 -1.18 -4.63
N LYS A 404 -11.33 -2.41 -4.49
CA LYS A 404 -12.15 -3.61 -4.36
C LYS A 404 -12.18 -4.10 -2.91
N ALA A 405 -13.35 -4.47 -2.41
CA ALA A 405 -13.57 -4.97 -1.05
C ALA A 405 -14.73 -5.97 -1.05
N GLY A 406 -14.88 -6.77 0.00
CA GLY A 406 -16.07 -7.59 0.20
C GLY A 406 -17.30 -6.71 0.45
N SER A 407 -17.16 -5.67 1.26
CA SER A 407 -18.19 -4.64 1.43
C SER A 407 -17.58 -3.34 1.95
N PHE A 408 -18.34 -2.26 1.90
CA PHE A 408 -17.92 -0.94 2.38
C PHE A 408 -18.79 -0.46 3.54
N ASN A 409 -18.19 0.15 4.56
CA ASN A 409 -18.92 0.83 5.63
C ASN A 409 -18.24 2.14 6.00
N PHE A 410 -18.80 3.25 5.50
CA PHE A 410 -18.30 4.61 5.71
C PHE A 410 -19.02 5.34 6.86
N ASN A 411 -20.00 4.70 7.49
CA ASN A 411 -20.81 5.28 8.55
C ASN A 411 -20.18 5.04 9.93
N THR A 412 -18.90 5.40 10.05
CA THR A 412 -18.13 5.30 11.30
C THR A 412 -18.15 6.64 12.02
N SER A 413 -18.44 6.65 13.33
CA SER A 413 -18.43 7.87 14.14
C SER A 413 -17.02 8.49 14.17
N GLY A 414 -16.94 9.82 14.09
CA GLY A 414 -15.66 10.55 14.06
C GLY A 414 -14.84 10.32 12.79
N VAL A 415 -15.45 9.79 11.72
CA VAL A 415 -14.79 9.55 10.43
C VAL A 415 -15.48 10.33 9.32
N THR A 416 -14.69 11.04 8.52
CA THR A 416 -15.08 11.66 7.26
C THR A 416 -14.50 10.84 6.11
N THR A 417 -15.33 10.33 5.19
CA THR A 417 -14.84 9.57 4.03
C THR A 417 -15.14 10.32 2.73
N ASN A 418 -14.09 10.66 1.99
CA ASN A 418 -14.16 11.33 0.71
C ASN A 418 -13.76 10.38 -0.42
N ILE A 419 -14.64 10.20 -1.40
CA ILE A 419 -14.40 9.40 -2.61
C ILE A 419 -14.34 10.36 -3.80
N ARG A 420 -13.17 10.46 -4.43
CA ARG A 420 -12.94 11.36 -5.56
C ARG A 420 -13.44 10.78 -6.88
N SER A 421 -13.61 11.66 -7.86
CA SER A 421 -13.91 11.32 -9.26
C SER A 421 -12.89 10.32 -9.83
N GLY A 422 -13.35 9.44 -10.72
CA GLY A 422 -12.52 8.42 -11.36
C GLY A 422 -12.32 7.13 -10.55
N VAL A 423 -12.63 7.14 -9.25
CA VAL A 423 -12.58 5.96 -8.38
C VAL A 423 -13.79 5.05 -8.60
N VAL A 424 -13.53 3.75 -8.72
CA VAL A 424 -14.53 2.69 -8.74
C VAL A 424 -14.45 1.88 -7.44
N LEU A 425 -15.48 1.96 -6.61
CA LEU A 425 -15.66 1.11 -5.44
C LEU A 425 -16.32 -0.20 -5.87
N THR A 426 -15.58 -1.31 -5.86
CA THR A 426 -16.11 -2.63 -6.26
C THR A 426 -16.37 -3.49 -5.02
N ALA A 427 -17.64 -3.79 -4.75
CA ALA A 427 -18.07 -4.67 -3.67
C ALA A 427 -18.30 -6.10 -4.19
N THR A 428 -17.68 -7.10 -3.56
CA THR A 428 -17.75 -8.52 -3.96
C THR A 428 -18.40 -9.43 -2.93
N GLY A 429 -19.04 -8.86 -1.92
CA GLY A 429 -19.62 -9.60 -0.81
C GLY A 429 -20.68 -10.60 -1.25
N ALA A 430 -20.80 -11.67 -0.47
CA ALA A 430 -21.80 -12.70 -0.69
C ALA A 430 -23.17 -12.30 -0.09
N ASN A 431 -24.01 -13.29 0.15
CA ASN A 431 -25.34 -13.15 0.75
C ASN A 431 -25.33 -12.22 1.98
N SER A 432 -26.29 -11.30 2.03
CA SER A 432 -26.52 -10.38 3.15
C SER A 432 -25.34 -9.44 3.49
N SER A 433 -24.35 -9.29 2.60
CA SER A 433 -23.31 -8.28 2.77
C SER A 433 -23.92 -6.88 2.71
N ALA A 434 -23.55 -6.03 3.68
CA ALA A 434 -24.09 -4.68 3.79
C ALA A 434 -23.06 -3.64 3.33
N ASN A 435 -23.42 -2.88 2.29
CA ASN A 435 -22.64 -1.73 1.82
C ASN A 435 -23.30 -0.45 2.34
N ASP A 436 -22.69 0.17 3.34
CA ASP A 436 -23.12 1.45 3.88
C ASP A 436 -22.17 2.56 3.43
N LEU A 437 -22.58 3.28 2.39
CA LEU A 437 -21.88 4.47 1.90
C LEU A 437 -22.41 5.74 2.58
N GLY A 438 -23.08 5.62 3.73
CA GLY A 438 -23.55 6.74 4.53
C GLY A 438 -22.44 7.46 5.30
N GLY A 439 -22.81 8.28 6.29
CA GLY A 439 -21.86 8.99 7.16
C GLY A 439 -21.58 10.43 6.70
N THR A 440 -20.35 10.90 6.94
CA THR A 440 -19.88 12.26 6.60
C THR A 440 -18.82 12.24 5.49
N GLY A 441 -18.63 13.38 4.82
CA GLY A 441 -17.73 13.52 3.66
C GLY A 441 -18.45 13.45 2.31
N THR A 442 -17.71 13.43 1.21
CA THR A 442 -18.25 13.53 -0.15
C THR A 442 -18.05 12.26 -0.97
N ILE A 443 -19.02 11.92 -1.83
CA ILE A 443 -18.83 10.95 -2.92
C ILE A 443 -19.09 11.71 -4.22
N GLU A 444 -18.02 11.98 -4.96
CA GLU A 444 -18.10 12.84 -6.14
C GLU A 444 -18.88 12.16 -7.28
N ALA A 445 -19.63 12.95 -8.07
CA ALA A 445 -20.50 12.41 -9.13
C ALA A 445 -19.75 11.59 -10.20
N GLY A 446 -18.45 11.83 -10.38
CA GLY A 446 -17.59 11.09 -11.31
C GLY A 446 -17.05 9.76 -10.77
N SER A 447 -17.40 9.34 -9.55
CA SER A 447 -17.05 8.02 -9.01
C SER A 447 -18.07 6.96 -9.46
N THR A 448 -17.75 5.69 -9.25
CA THR A 448 -18.67 4.56 -9.47
C THR A 448 -18.74 3.68 -8.23
N PHE A 449 -19.94 3.29 -7.82
CA PHE A 449 -20.14 2.13 -6.97
C PHE A 449 -20.55 0.94 -7.85
N ARG A 450 -19.79 -0.14 -7.79
CA ARG A 450 -20.03 -1.38 -8.52
C ARG A 450 -20.24 -2.52 -7.54
N TYR A 451 -21.30 -3.28 -7.74
CA TYR A 451 -21.50 -4.57 -7.10
C TYR A 451 -21.21 -5.70 -8.09
N SER A 452 -20.28 -6.58 -7.72
CA SER A 452 -19.84 -7.74 -8.48
C SER A 452 -19.69 -8.96 -7.56
N GLY A 453 -20.67 -9.15 -6.68
CA GLY A 453 -20.69 -10.23 -5.69
C GLY A 453 -21.48 -11.45 -6.16
N THR A 454 -21.75 -12.34 -5.22
CA THR A 454 -22.45 -13.62 -5.43
C THR A 454 -23.75 -13.75 -4.64
N ALA A 455 -24.22 -12.66 -4.02
CA ALA A 455 -25.49 -12.68 -3.30
C ALA A 455 -26.67 -13.08 -4.20
N THR A 456 -27.69 -13.68 -3.57
CA THR A 456 -28.86 -14.26 -4.23
C THR A 456 -30.11 -13.44 -3.97
N SER A 457 -31.20 -13.66 -4.72
CA SER A 457 -32.47 -12.95 -4.50
C SER A 457 -33.08 -13.18 -3.12
N ALA A 458 -32.84 -14.36 -2.53
CA ALA A 458 -33.29 -14.69 -1.18
C ALA A 458 -32.53 -13.87 -0.11
N ASN A 459 -31.23 -13.65 -0.33
CA ASN A 459 -30.34 -12.98 0.61
C ASN A 459 -29.46 -11.95 -0.11
N PRO A 460 -30.04 -10.88 -0.66
CA PRO A 460 -29.27 -9.95 -1.48
C PRO A 460 -28.29 -9.17 -0.63
N ALA A 461 -27.20 -8.72 -1.25
CA ALA A 461 -26.38 -7.67 -0.67
C ALA A 461 -27.21 -6.38 -0.59
N THR A 462 -26.91 -5.49 0.34
CA THR A 462 -27.62 -4.21 0.46
C THR A 462 -26.71 -3.04 0.14
N LEU A 463 -27.31 -1.96 -0.34
CA LEU A 463 -26.70 -0.62 -0.45
C LEU A 463 -27.56 0.39 0.31
N THR A 464 -26.94 1.12 1.24
CA THR A 464 -27.46 2.32 1.89
C THR A 464 -26.55 3.51 1.65
N SER A 465 -27.11 4.71 1.49
CA SER A 465 -26.37 5.96 1.60
C SER A 465 -27.29 7.14 1.91
N ASN A 466 -26.91 7.96 2.91
CA ASN A 466 -27.49 9.28 3.13
C ASN A 466 -26.86 10.37 2.25
N ARG A 467 -25.90 10.01 1.40
CA ARG A 467 -25.19 10.90 0.48
C ARG A 467 -25.60 10.61 -0.95
N ALA A 468 -25.37 11.58 -1.83
CA ALA A 468 -25.46 11.33 -3.26
C ALA A 468 -24.26 10.46 -3.68
N ILE A 469 -24.49 9.45 -4.51
CA ILE A 469 -23.43 8.63 -5.11
C ILE A 469 -23.28 8.96 -6.59
N GLY A 470 -22.14 8.61 -7.18
CA GLY A 470 -21.90 8.76 -8.63
C GLY A 470 -22.69 7.74 -9.45
N LYS A 471 -22.01 6.95 -10.28
CA LYS A 471 -22.62 5.85 -11.05
C LYS A 471 -22.92 4.64 -10.17
N LEU A 472 -23.96 3.88 -10.53
CA LEU A 472 -24.29 2.60 -9.91
C LEU A 472 -24.18 1.48 -10.95
N GLU A 473 -23.39 0.45 -10.65
CA GLU A 473 -23.22 -0.71 -11.52
C GLU A 473 -23.51 -2.02 -10.78
N VAL A 474 -24.24 -2.93 -11.41
CA VAL A 474 -24.44 -4.32 -10.96
C VAL A 474 -23.98 -5.25 -12.09
N THR A 475 -22.88 -5.94 -11.87
CA THR A 475 -22.25 -6.80 -12.89
C THR A 475 -22.41 -8.29 -12.59
N SER A 476 -22.70 -8.66 -11.34
CA SER A 476 -23.11 -10.01 -10.96
C SER A 476 -23.90 -10.02 -9.64
N GLY A 477 -24.56 -11.14 -9.35
CA GLY A 477 -25.29 -11.35 -8.09
C GLY A 477 -26.53 -10.47 -7.94
N VAL A 478 -26.99 -10.30 -6.70
CA VAL A 478 -28.16 -9.46 -6.39
C VAL A 478 -27.81 -8.38 -5.38
N LEU A 479 -28.08 -7.13 -5.76
CA LEU A 479 -27.96 -5.95 -4.90
C LEU A 479 -29.35 -5.37 -4.62
N ARG A 480 -29.67 -5.10 -3.36
CA ARG A 480 -30.86 -4.37 -2.95
C ARG A 480 -30.50 -2.94 -2.55
N LEU A 481 -31.00 -1.97 -3.29
CA LEU A 481 -30.99 -0.57 -2.90
C LEU A 481 -32.05 -0.36 -1.82
N THR A 482 -31.64 -0.09 -0.60
CA THR A 482 -32.57 0.08 0.54
C THR A 482 -32.91 1.55 0.74
N SER A 483 -31.90 2.41 0.70
CA SER A 483 -32.02 3.87 0.68
C SER A 483 -30.78 4.46 0.02
N ALA A 484 -30.97 5.38 -0.92
CA ALA A 484 -29.89 6.23 -1.42
C ALA A 484 -30.47 7.61 -1.69
N ASN A 485 -29.86 8.64 -1.09
CA ASN A 485 -30.38 10.00 -1.14
C ASN A 485 -30.42 10.54 -2.60
N ALA A 486 -29.45 10.13 -3.43
CA ALA A 486 -29.48 10.30 -4.89
C ALA A 486 -28.42 9.42 -5.58
N ILE A 487 -28.69 8.99 -6.81
CA ILE A 487 -27.69 8.45 -7.75
C ILE A 487 -27.53 9.51 -8.84
N GLN A 488 -26.35 10.10 -8.98
CA GLN A 488 -26.10 11.23 -9.89
C GLN A 488 -25.64 10.77 -11.27
N GLY A 489 -24.99 9.62 -11.34
CA GLY A 489 -24.51 9.01 -12.58
C GLY A 489 -25.48 7.94 -13.11
N ALA A 490 -25.17 7.43 -14.30
CA ALA A 490 -25.95 6.34 -14.90
C ALA A 490 -26.04 5.11 -13.98
N THR A 491 -27.16 4.39 -14.09
CA THR A 491 -27.35 3.08 -13.48
C THR A 491 -27.23 1.99 -14.55
N THR A 492 -26.30 1.06 -14.38
CA THR A 492 -26.05 -0.04 -15.32
C THR A 492 -26.17 -1.39 -14.63
N ILE A 493 -26.95 -2.30 -15.20
CA ILE A 493 -27.11 -3.67 -14.70
C ILE A 493 -26.71 -4.59 -15.85
N SER A 494 -25.44 -4.97 -15.92
CA SER A 494 -24.91 -5.75 -17.06
C SER A 494 -25.06 -7.26 -16.86
N GLY A 495 -25.07 -7.72 -15.62
CA GLY A 495 -25.30 -9.11 -15.24
C GLY A 495 -25.75 -9.17 -13.78
N GLY A 496 -26.83 -9.87 -13.48
CA GLY A 496 -27.39 -9.91 -12.13
C GLY A 496 -28.59 -8.97 -11.94
N THR A 497 -28.94 -8.70 -10.68
CA THR A 497 -30.21 -8.08 -10.33
C THR A 497 -30.04 -6.89 -9.39
N LEU A 498 -30.60 -5.74 -9.75
CA LEU A 498 -30.83 -4.62 -8.84
C LEU A 498 -32.27 -4.69 -8.31
N ILE A 499 -32.44 -4.81 -7.00
CA ILE A 499 -33.73 -4.71 -6.33
C ILE A 499 -33.89 -3.31 -5.76
N LEU A 500 -34.97 -2.60 -6.11
CA LEU A 500 -35.34 -1.36 -5.43
C LEU A 500 -36.22 -1.69 -4.22
N GLY A 501 -35.78 -1.30 -3.02
CA GLY A 501 -36.61 -1.33 -1.82
C GLY A 501 -37.81 -0.39 -1.94
N ALA A 502 -38.79 -0.53 -1.04
CA ALA A 502 -40.04 0.22 -1.07
C ALA A 502 -39.85 1.76 -1.09
N SER A 503 -38.77 2.26 -0.49
CA SER A 503 -38.43 3.69 -0.45
C SER A 503 -37.27 4.08 -1.35
N ALA A 504 -36.67 3.14 -2.09
CA ALA A 504 -35.56 3.42 -2.98
C ALA A 504 -36.08 4.03 -4.29
N SER A 505 -35.32 4.96 -4.86
CA SER A 505 -35.68 5.62 -6.12
C SER A 505 -34.48 5.71 -7.05
N LEU A 506 -34.76 5.57 -8.34
CA LEU A 506 -33.81 5.86 -9.42
C LEU A 506 -33.99 7.29 -9.95
N GLY A 507 -34.91 8.11 -9.40
CA GLY A 507 -35.29 9.42 -9.94
C GLY A 507 -34.17 10.45 -10.16
N GLY A 508 -32.98 10.24 -9.58
CA GLY A 508 -31.79 11.07 -9.82
C GLY A 508 -30.89 10.62 -10.97
N THR A 509 -31.00 9.37 -11.44
CA THR A 509 -30.10 8.86 -12.49
C THR A 509 -30.43 9.49 -13.84
N PRO A 510 -29.43 9.90 -14.65
CA PRO A 510 -29.66 10.42 -15.99
C PRO A 510 -30.04 9.34 -17.01
N SER A 511 -29.76 8.06 -16.73
CA SER A 511 -30.10 6.94 -17.62
C SER A 511 -30.09 5.60 -16.88
N VAL A 512 -30.80 4.61 -17.44
CA VAL A 512 -30.74 3.22 -16.97
C VAL A 512 -30.34 2.32 -18.13
N THR A 513 -29.38 1.42 -17.93
CA THR A 513 -28.96 0.43 -18.93
C THR A 513 -29.08 -0.98 -18.37
N LEU A 514 -29.78 -1.84 -19.10
CA LEU A 514 -29.99 -3.24 -18.77
C LEU A 514 -29.30 -4.10 -19.83
N GLY A 515 -28.21 -4.78 -19.43
CA GLY A 515 -27.55 -5.79 -20.25
C GLY A 515 -28.46 -7.01 -20.47
N SER A 516 -28.11 -7.90 -21.38
CA SER A 516 -28.95 -9.06 -21.75
C SER A 516 -29.22 -10.03 -20.59
N ALA A 517 -28.38 -10.02 -19.56
CA ALA A 517 -28.56 -10.77 -18.31
C ALA A 517 -28.94 -9.88 -17.10
N GLY A 518 -29.23 -8.59 -17.34
CA GLY A 518 -29.50 -7.61 -16.32
C GLY A 518 -30.96 -7.52 -15.94
N VAL A 519 -31.27 -7.54 -14.63
CA VAL A 519 -32.63 -7.44 -14.12
C VAL A 519 -32.78 -6.25 -13.17
N LEU A 520 -33.75 -5.39 -13.45
CA LEU A 520 -34.23 -4.37 -12.50
C LEU A 520 -35.53 -4.87 -11.86
N ASN A 521 -35.50 -5.17 -10.57
CA ASN A 521 -36.65 -5.61 -9.81
C ASN A 521 -37.19 -4.49 -8.91
N THR A 522 -38.36 -3.98 -9.23
CA THR A 522 -39.07 -2.92 -8.51
C THR A 522 -40.33 -3.43 -7.82
N ALA A 523 -40.53 -4.75 -7.72
CA ALA A 523 -41.76 -5.35 -7.21
C ALA A 523 -42.07 -5.03 -5.73
N ALA A 524 -41.10 -4.51 -4.97
CA ALA A 524 -41.34 -4.01 -3.62
C ALA A 524 -42.06 -2.64 -3.60
N GLN A 525 -42.14 -1.96 -4.74
CA GLN A 525 -42.88 -0.71 -4.91
C GLN A 525 -44.28 -1.03 -5.43
N SER A 526 -45.29 -0.28 -4.97
CA SER A 526 -46.66 -0.43 -5.48
C SER A 526 -46.78 -0.05 -6.95
N SER A 527 -45.99 0.93 -7.40
CA SER A 527 -45.88 1.36 -8.79
C SER A 527 -44.48 1.92 -9.05
N PHE A 528 -43.90 1.58 -10.20
CA PHE A 528 -42.63 2.10 -10.70
C PHE A 528 -42.87 2.86 -12.01
N ALA A 529 -42.53 4.15 -12.02
CA ALA A 529 -42.67 5.01 -13.18
C ALA A 529 -41.35 5.13 -13.96
N MET A 530 -41.41 4.87 -15.25
CA MET A 530 -40.31 5.16 -16.18
C MET A 530 -40.40 6.62 -16.62
N LEU A 531 -39.43 7.43 -16.19
CA LEU A 531 -39.41 8.88 -16.42
C LEU A 531 -38.81 9.22 -17.79
N SER A 532 -39.35 10.22 -18.48
CA SER A 532 -38.84 10.67 -19.79
C SER A 532 -37.42 11.24 -19.72
N ALA A 533 -37.06 11.85 -18.58
CA ALA A 533 -35.71 12.34 -18.30
C ALA A 533 -34.69 11.22 -18.08
N GLN A 534 -35.12 9.95 -18.07
CA GLN A 534 -34.30 8.78 -17.77
C GLN A 534 -34.48 7.72 -18.88
N PRO A 535 -33.80 7.85 -20.02
CA PRO A 535 -33.87 6.83 -21.06
C PRO A 535 -33.43 5.46 -20.52
N PHE A 536 -34.24 4.44 -20.82
CA PHE A 536 -33.94 3.04 -20.52
C PHE A 536 -33.37 2.37 -21.77
N THR A 537 -32.12 1.89 -21.69
CA THR A 537 -31.50 1.09 -22.75
C THR A 537 -31.60 -0.39 -22.42
N PHE A 538 -32.21 -1.17 -23.31
CA PHE A 538 -32.31 -2.62 -23.23
C PHE A 538 -31.36 -3.27 -24.23
N THR A 539 -30.50 -4.16 -23.75
CA THR A 539 -29.67 -5.00 -24.62
C THR A 539 -30.44 -6.26 -24.96
N LEU A 540 -30.56 -6.55 -26.26
CA LEU A 540 -31.14 -7.76 -26.83
C LEU A 540 -30.00 -8.61 -27.39
N ASP A 541 -29.93 -9.88 -27.05
CA ASP A 541 -28.80 -10.74 -27.42
C ASP A 541 -29.31 -12.01 -28.08
N ALA A 542 -28.81 -12.32 -29.27
CA ALA A 542 -29.14 -13.55 -29.99
C ALA A 542 -28.48 -14.79 -29.33
N ALA A 543 -27.47 -14.58 -28.47
CA ALA A 543 -26.83 -15.67 -27.75
C ALA A 543 -27.73 -16.15 -26.59
N GLY A 544 -28.53 -17.17 -26.87
CA GLY A 544 -29.37 -17.87 -25.89
C GLY A 544 -30.82 -17.40 -25.88
N ALA A 545 -31.72 -18.32 -25.54
CA ALA A 545 -33.15 -18.13 -25.75
C ALA A 545 -33.73 -16.94 -24.98
N GLY A 546 -34.12 -15.89 -25.71
CA GLY A 546 -34.82 -14.71 -25.23
C GLY A 546 -33.97 -13.80 -24.33
N ALA A 547 -32.64 -13.80 -24.51
CA ALA A 547 -31.72 -13.04 -23.67
C ALA A 547 -31.93 -11.53 -23.85
N ALA A 548 -32.50 -10.89 -22.82
CA ALA A 548 -32.78 -9.46 -22.81
C ALA A 548 -32.69 -8.87 -21.42
N GLY A 549 -32.29 -7.61 -21.35
CA GLY A 549 -32.45 -6.81 -20.14
C GLY A 549 -33.92 -6.78 -19.72
N LYS A 550 -34.20 -6.87 -18.41
CA LYS A 550 -35.56 -7.09 -17.92
C LYS A 550 -35.93 -6.21 -16.74
N ILE A 551 -37.16 -5.68 -16.75
CA ILE A 551 -37.81 -5.07 -15.58
C ILE A 551 -38.81 -6.06 -14.97
N VAL A 552 -38.85 -6.16 -13.64
CA VAL A 552 -39.87 -6.90 -12.87
C VAL A 552 -40.54 -5.93 -11.91
N ALA A 553 -41.83 -5.68 -12.07
CA ALA A 553 -42.57 -4.67 -11.30
C ALA A 553 -43.90 -5.22 -10.74
N ALA A 554 -44.40 -4.61 -9.66
CA ALA A 554 -45.80 -4.83 -9.26
C ALA A 554 -46.71 -3.99 -10.17
N GLY A 555 -46.65 -2.66 -10.05
CA GLY A 555 -47.18 -1.74 -11.06
C GLY A 555 -46.06 -1.16 -11.92
N LEU A 556 -46.24 -1.09 -13.23
CA LEU A 556 -45.33 -0.43 -14.16
C LEU A 556 -46.06 0.71 -14.87
N ASP A 557 -45.54 1.94 -14.76
CA ASP A 557 -46.04 3.10 -15.51
C ASP A 557 -45.06 3.46 -16.63
N ILE A 558 -45.54 3.30 -17.87
CA ILE A 558 -44.78 3.55 -19.10
C ILE A 558 -45.22 4.82 -19.83
N THR A 559 -46.14 5.60 -19.26
CA THR A 559 -46.78 6.75 -19.94
C THR A 559 -45.77 7.76 -20.49
N ASN A 560 -44.67 7.98 -19.77
CA ASN A 560 -43.61 8.92 -20.14
C ASN A 560 -42.28 8.23 -20.51
N ALA A 561 -42.30 6.91 -20.67
CA ALA A 561 -41.08 6.12 -20.84
C ALA A 561 -40.38 6.42 -22.18
N ALA A 562 -39.09 6.73 -22.11
CA ALA A 562 -38.21 6.73 -23.27
C ALA A 562 -37.34 5.47 -23.27
N VAL A 563 -37.44 4.65 -24.32
CA VAL A 563 -36.67 3.41 -24.45
C VAL A 563 -35.76 3.42 -25.67
N ASN A 564 -34.59 2.81 -25.51
CA ASN A 564 -33.63 2.54 -26.56
C ASN A 564 -33.30 1.04 -26.56
N PHE A 565 -33.15 0.45 -27.74
CA PHE A 565 -32.76 -0.94 -27.89
C PHE A 565 -31.36 -1.04 -28.49
N THR A 566 -30.59 -2.04 -28.06
CA THR A 566 -29.28 -2.35 -28.61
C THR A 566 -29.22 -3.85 -28.84
N ALA A 567 -29.13 -4.26 -30.11
CA ALA A 567 -28.99 -5.66 -30.48
C ALA A 567 -27.51 -6.08 -30.51
N VAL A 568 -27.20 -7.23 -29.93
CA VAL A 568 -25.90 -7.91 -30.02
C VAL A 568 -26.06 -9.07 -31.01
N GLY A 569 -25.60 -8.87 -32.24
CA GLY A 569 -25.80 -9.81 -33.34
C GLY A 569 -27.17 -9.68 -34.02
N THR A 570 -27.48 -10.63 -34.91
CA THR A 570 -28.79 -10.72 -35.56
C THR A 570 -29.75 -11.44 -34.63
N LEU A 571 -30.80 -10.74 -34.19
CA LEU A 571 -31.84 -11.32 -33.36
C LEU A 571 -32.54 -12.50 -34.07
N ASP A 572 -32.72 -13.61 -33.37
CA ASP A 572 -33.22 -14.89 -33.87
C ASP A 572 -34.30 -15.54 -32.99
N ASP A 573 -34.57 -14.98 -31.81
CA ASP A 573 -35.59 -15.51 -30.91
C ASP A 573 -37.01 -15.08 -31.30
N GLY A 574 -37.97 -15.94 -30.97
CA GLY A 574 -39.39 -15.64 -31.16
C GLY A 574 -39.89 -14.51 -30.25
N ALA A 575 -39.22 -14.23 -29.13
CA ALA A 575 -39.53 -13.12 -28.25
C ALA A 575 -38.37 -12.78 -27.30
N TYR A 576 -38.19 -11.48 -27.03
CA TYR A 576 -37.29 -10.94 -26.02
C TYR A 576 -38.11 -10.22 -24.95
N ILE A 577 -38.25 -10.82 -23.75
CA ILE A 577 -39.11 -10.30 -22.69
C ILE A 577 -38.36 -9.21 -21.91
N ILE A 578 -38.78 -7.96 -22.08
CA ILE A 578 -38.13 -6.79 -21.47
C ILE A 578 -38.81 -6.30 -20.21
N ALA A 579 -40.07 -6.73 -19.96
CA ALA A 579 -40.77 -6.43 -18.71
C ALA A 579 -41.72 -7.54 -18.29
N SER A 580 -41.90 -7.71 -16.98
CA SER A 580 -42.99 -8.47 -16.36
C SER A 580 -43.60 -7.65 -15.25
N TYR A 581 -44.93 -7.55 -15.23
CA TYR A 581 -45.66 -6.68 -14.31
C TYR A 581 -46.93 -7.35 -13.76
N THR A 582 -47.52 -6.78 -12.71
CA THR A 582 -48.87 -7.16 -12.23
C THR A 582 -49.93 -6.21 -12.80
N SER A 583 -49.63 -4.91 -12.90
CA SER A 583 -50.46 -3.91 -13.57
C SER A 583 -49.62 -2.98 -14.45
N LEU A 584 -50.21 -2.50 -15.55
CA LEU A 584 -49.59 -1.57 -16.49
C LEU A 584 -50.40 -0.27 -16.54
N ILE A 585 -49.71 0.86 -16.42
CA ILE A 585 -50.25 2.21 -16.63
C ILE A 585 -49.60 2.76 -17.90
N GLY A 586 -50.43 3.29 -18.80
CA GLY A 586 -50.03 3.64 -20.16
C GLY A 586 -50.31 2.52 -21.17
N THR A 587 -50.23 2.86 -22.45
CA THR A 587 -50.53 1.93 -23.56
C THR A 587 -49.34 1.63 -24.45
N THR A 588 -48.43 2.59 -24.61
CA THR A 588 -47.19 2.48 -25.39
C THR A 588 -46.09 3.32 -24.74
N PHE A 589 -44.83 3.03 -25.04
CA PHE A 589 -43.72 3.90 -24.65
C PHE A 589 -43.84 5.26 -25.37
N ALA A 590 -43.53 6.35 -24.68
CA ALA A 590 -43.58 7.70 -25.25
C ALA A 590 -42.58 7.89 -26.40
N SER A 591 -41.42 7.23 -26.34
CA SER A 591 -40.47 7.18 -27.45
C SER A 591 -39.73 5.85 -27.49
N VAL A 592 -39.56 5.30 -28.70
CA VAL A 592 -38.81 4.08 -28.96
C VAL A 592 -37.71 4.39 -29.97
N THR A 593 -36.47 4.00 -29.66
CA THR A 593 -35.31 4.15 -30.53
C THR A 593 -34.49 2.86 -30.57
N GLY A 594 -33.67 2.67 -31.60
CA GLY A 594 -32.76 1.51 -31.70
C GLY A 594 -33.42 0.15 -31.94
N LEU A 595 -34.74 0.10 -32.15
CA LEU A 595 -35.43 -1.15 -32.47
C LEU A 595 -35.01 -1.64 -33.87
N GLN A 596 -34.53 -2.88 -33.95
CA GLN A 596 -34.10 -3.48 -35.23
C GLN A 596 -35.29 -3.64 -36.18
N ALA A 597 -35.07 -3.37 -37.47
CA ALA A 597 -36.08 -3.58 -38.50
C ALA A 597 -36.57 -5.04 -38.52
N GLY A 598 -37.88 -5.25 -38.72
CA GLY A 598 -38.51 -6.57 -38.68
C GLY A 598 -38.89 -7.03 -37.26
N TYR A 599 -38.77 -6.16 -36.26
CA TYR A 599 -39.24 -6.40 -34.89
C TYR A 599 -40.24 -5.33 -34.47
N SER A 600 -41.18 -5.73 -33.60
CA SER A 600 -42.21 -4.88 -33.01
C SER A 600 -42.29 -5.10 -31.49
N ILE A 601 -42.97 -4.22 -30.78
CA ILE A 601 -43.18 -4.33 -29.33
C ILE A 601 -44.61 -4.80 -29.07
N ASP A 602 -44.75 -5.92 -28.38
CA ASP A 602 -46.02 -6.40 -27.83
C ASP A 602 -46.11 -6.00 -26.36
N TYR A 603 -47.01 -5.07 -26.05
CA TYR A 603 -47.21 -4.52 -24.70
C TYR A 603 -48.07 -5.41 -23.80
N ASN A 604 -48.61 -6.52 -24.30
CA ASN A 604 -49.34 -7.50 -23.51
C ASN A 604 -49.07 -8.92 -24.04
N TYR A 605 -47.80 -9.26 -24.12
CA TYR A 605 -47.33 -10.49 -24.75
C TYR A 605 -48.00 -11.72 -24.14
N GLN A 606 -48.70 -12.49 -25.00
CA GLN A 606 -49.51 -13.67 -24.67
C GLN A 606 -50.62 -13.44 -23.61
N GLY A 607 -50.97 -12.19 -23.31
CA GLY A 607 -51.89 -11.86 -22.22
C GLY A 607 -51.33 -12.13 -20.82
N LEU A 608 -50.01 -12.31 -20.68
CA LEU A 608 -49.34 -12.73 -19.44
C LEU A 608 -48.78 -11.56 -18.61
N ASN A 609 -49.24 -10.33 -18.85
CA ASN A 609 -48.69 -9.12 -18.23
C ASN A 609 -47.17 -8.97 -18.46
N GLN A 610 -46.78 -9.08 -19.73
CA GLN A 610 -45.39 -8.97 -20.18
C GLN A 610 -45.29 -7.99 -21.35
N ILE A 611 -44.17 -7.27 -21.41
CA ILE A 611 -43.77 -6.53 -22.61
C ILE A 611 -42.65 -7.31 -23.27
N ALA A 612 -42.80 -7.60 -24.56
CA ALA A 612 -41.80 -8.31 -25.34
C ALA A 612 -41.49 -7.60 -26.66
N VAL A 613 -40.24 -7.72 -27.11
CA VAL A 613 -39.85 -7.43 -28.48
C VAL A 613 -39.98 -8.72 -29.27
N ILE A 614 -40.79 -8.72 -30.33
CA ILE A 614 -41.11 -9.91 -31.14
C ILE A 614 -40.85 -9.64 -32.62
N PRO A 615 -40.48 -10.65 -33.42
CA PRO A 615 -40.45 -10.53 -34.87
C PRO A 615 -41.81 -10.06 -35.38
N GLU A 616 -41.82 -9.12 -36.33
CA GLU A 616 -43.04 -8.76 -37.03
C GLU A 616 -43.64 -10.02 -37.70
N PRO A 617 -44.98 -10.19 -37.69
CA PRO A 617 -45.60 -11.28 -38.40
C PRO A 617 -45.15 -11.25 -39.86
N SER A 618 -44.57 -12.35 -40.36
CA SER A 618 -44.10 -12.38 -41.74
C SER A 618 -45.24 -11.97 -42.66
N VAL A 619 -44.97 -11.06 -43.61
CA VAL A 619 -45.99 -10.60 -44.57
C VAL A 619 -46.63 -11.79 -45.31
N TRP A 620 -45.89 -12.89 -45.45
CA TRP A 620 -46.37 -14.17 -45.97
C TRP A 620 -47.43 -14.84 -45.09
N ALA A 621 -47.34 -14.78 -43.77
CA ALA A 621 -48.38 -15.30 -42.87
C ALA A 621 -49.69 -14.51 -43.03
N LEU A 622 -49.61 -13.18 -43.17
CA LEU A 622 -50.78 -12.33 -43.46
C LEU A 622 -51.33 -12.57 -44.87
N ALA A 623 -50.46 -12.74 -45.87
CA ALA A 623 -50.87 -13.04 -47.24
C ALA A 623 -51.56 -14.41 -47.36
N LEU A 624 -51.03 -15.44 -46.70
CA LEU A 624 -51.65 -16.78 -46.69
C LEU A 624 -52.98 -16.79 -45.93
N GLY A 625 -53.07 -16.08 -44.80
CA GLY A 625 -54.35 -15.87 -44.10
C GLY A 625 -55.37 -15.13 -44.97
N GLY A 626 -54.95 -14.08 -45.68
CA GLY A 626 -55.79 -13.35 -46.64
C GLY A 626 -56.25 -14.21 -47.82
N ILE A 627 -55.37 -15.07 -48.37
CA ILE A 627 -55.72 -16.02 -49.44
C ILE A 627 -56.72 -17.06 -48.92
N LEU A 628 -56.58 -17.55 -47.68
CA LEU A 628 -57.49 -18.52 -47.09
C LEU A 628 -58.88 -17.91 -46.83
N VAL A 629 -58.93 -16.69 -46.28
CA VAL A 629 -60.19 -15.97 -46.06
C VAL A 629 -60.88 -15.65 -47.39
N THR A 630 -60.13 -15.17 -48.39
CA THR A 630 -60.71 -14.90 -49.72
C THR A 630 -61.16 -16.17 -50.46
N THR A 631 -60.50 -17.33 -50.27
CA THR A 631 -60.99 -18.60 -50.81
C THR A 631 -62.23 -19.14 -50.09
N ILE A 632 -62.34 -18.98 -48.77
CA ILE A 632 -63.56 -19.32 -48.01
C ILE A 632 -64.73 -18.42 -48.42
N PHE A 633 -64.51 -17.11 -48.58
CA PHE A 633 -65.53 -16.18 -49.06
C PHE A 633 -65.92 -16.42 -50.53
N ARG A 634 -64.98 -16.80 -51.41
CA ARG A 634 -65.30 -17.20 -52.79
C ARG A 634 -66.14 -18.48 -52.85
N ARG A 635 -65.85 -19.49 -52.02
CA ARG A 635 -66.67 -20.71 -51.96
C ARG A 635 -68.09 -20.46 -51.44
N ARG A 636 -68.28 -19.54 -50.48
CA ARG A 636 -69.62 -19.17 -50.00
C ARG A 636 -70.47 -18.44 -51.05
N LYS A 637 -69.86 -17.65 -51.95
CA LYS A 637 -70.57 -17.00 -53.06
C LYS A 637 -70.92 -17.93 -54.23
N GLN A 638 -70.39 -19.16 -54.29
CA GLN A 638 -70.73 -20.14 -55.32
C GLN A 638 -71.77 -21.17 -54.85
N ALA A 639 -72.16 -21.13 -53.58
CA ALA A 639 -73.15 -22.02 -52.96
C ALA A 639 -74.47 -21.31 -52.60
N ALA A 640 -74.63 -20.07 -53.02
CA ALA A 640 -75.88 -19.31 -53.07
C ALA A 640 -76.08 -18.88 -54.53
#